data_AF-A0A9D2GP87-F1
#
_entry.id   AF-A0A9D2GP87-F1
#
_cell.length_a   1.000
_cell.length_b   1.000
_cell.length_c   1.000
_cell.angle_alpha   90.00
_cell.angle_beta   90.00
_cell.angle_gamma   90.00
#
_symmetry.space_group_name_H-M   'P 1'
#
loop_
_entity.id
_entity.type
_entity.pdbx_description
1 polymer ?
#
loop_
_entity_poly.entity_id
_entity_poly.type
_entity_poly.pdbx_seq_one_letter_code
_entity_poly.pdbx_strand_id
1 'polypeptide(L)'
;MHRKFKHAAVLFAAAAVSVAVSSCSIDEDRLNKSETIVVNGREVPTDGYVQGMVRLRLTEELAEKLSLQSDSIGRLTVDGVKSVNDLAAIGITKMERTFPHGGKFEARRRKAGLHLWYDVYFDKNIGLTRAGDELGSIEGVEFVEYRPEIVNLGGTLVPGSVTQTPPAQRNNAATELFNDPYLSQQWHMYNDGTFNSLARSGSDVNVLPVWKRGIYGTRYTTDGREVIVGVVDGGIDFQHKDLKDAMWVNPDPEISKDPSQSHGRNFVNNTYLVTADDHGTHVAGIVGAVGNNGEGVTGVAGGNAAEGIEGVRLMSCQIFEGDNSSNATGEAIAWSADNGAVISQNSWGYTAKSHYNTIAPSDKAGIDYFIKNAGYDENGRDGGNQVGPMAGGIVIFAAGNDNRGTGFPAEYEPCVAVAAIGGDYERTWYTNFGNWVDICAPGGDSDKQQEVLSTVPNDSYGAYEGTSQACPHVSGAAALLVSYFGSQGFTADMLRDILESSARDISQYVTSDVMGHGLVDVQRALATASTVRPDPITDLELSVRSNFVNYSLTIPADEDDEHPTYVNVYYSTSPIDITDSASVVALPNVSEMVTDYAVGDKFSGVISALEFETKYYITSAACDFARNLSTFSAVQEVTTGPNTLPEFVPSEPLDTSIKYPNNADINFRVRDLDGHKLSATVPESRVATVRMLNDSTVRLTISSMEAGTGNHTIDVTLDDGFGGTAVKTVNFEVLENSVPEVIKQPEGVTISPGSSYEMDLTQYFKDSDGDKLSYRIAYKTPGIVNGTFRENILVLAPLATGQTAVTVTAYDAMDETASITFDVTIREGGAQADFYPNPVTDTLYIRTPETVTAASVEIRSASGALKKQEDNMNISSSEPYALDLSALSAGVYTLTLSYGDTKITTDIAKL
;
A
#
# COMPACT_ATOMS: atom_id res chain seq x y z
N MET A 1 2.78 12.34 94.88
CA MET A 1 1.46 12.95 94.56
C MET A 1 0.91 12.21 93.34
N HIS A 2 -0.20 11.48 93.50
CA HIS A 2 -1.51 11.77 92.87
C HIS A 2 -1.54 11.57 91.34
N ARG A 3 -1.97 10.38 90.85
CA ARG A 3 -3.37 9.96 90.53
C ARG A 3 -3.78 10.49 89.12
N LYS A 4 -4.40 9.73 88.18
CA LYS A 4 -4.94 8.34 88.15
C LYS A 4 -5.39 7.96 86.71
N PHE A 5 -5.20 6.68 86.30
CA PHE A 5 -6.08 5.85 85.40
C PHE A 5 -6.47 6.35 83.98
N LYS A 6 -6.84 5.55 82.95
CA LYS A 6 -6.91 4.08 82.62
C LYS A 6 -7.01 4.00 81.06
N HIS A 7 -6.29 3.15 80.31
CA HIS A 7 -6.64 1.77 79.88
C HIS A 7 -8.11 1.61 79.38
N ALA A 8 -8.45 0.95 78.25
CA ALA A 8 -7.74 -0.02 77.38
C ALA A 8 -8.21 0.11 75.88
N ALA A 9 -7.36 -0.17 74.87
CA ALA A 9 -7.25 -1.42 74.06
C ALA A 9 -8.53 -1.81 73.28
N VAL A 10 -8.51 -2.14 71.96
CA VAL A 10 -7.86 -3.33 71.35
C VAL A 10 -7.86 -3.24 69.79
N LEU A 11 -6.77 -3.71 69.12
CA LEU A 11 -6.56 -4.17 67.70
C LEU A 11 -7.26 -3.40 66.51
N PHE A 12 -6.77 -3.27 65.26
CA PHE A 12 -5.60 -3.67 64.43
C PHE A 12 -5.71 -2.84 63.11
N ALA A 13 -4.79 -2.76 62.13
CA ALA A 13 -3.37 -3.11 61.93
C ALA A 13 -2.85 -2.44 60.62
N ALA A 14 -1.51 -2.36 60.44
CA ALA A 14 -0.72 -2.29 59.18
C ALA A 14 -1.06 -1.24 58.06
N ALA A 15 -0.12 -0.58 57.37
CA ALA A 15 1.34 -0.76 57.30
C ALA A 15 2.12 0.54 56.94
N ALA A 16 3.39 0.56 57.35
CA ALA A 16 4.56 1.18 56.69
C ALA A 16 4.53 2.66 56.23
N VAL A 17 5.05 3.54 57.10
CA VAL A 17 5.83 4.73 56.68
C VAL A 17 7.21 4.65 57.33
N SER A 18 8.26 4.54 56.50
CA SER A 18 9.67 4.47 56.89
C SER A 18 10.52 4.58 55.62
N VAL A 19 11.55 5.41 55.48
CA VAL A 19 12.20 6.41 56.36
C VAL A 19 12.81 7.47 55.42
N ALA A 20 12.83 8.75 55.84
CA ALA A 20 13.64 9.76 55.17
C ALA A 20 15.07 9.76 55.74
N VAL A 21 16.10 9.89 54.89
CA VAL A 21 17.09 10.99 54.76
C VAL A 21 18.40 10.44 54.16
N SER A 22 19.02 11.22 53.26
CA SER A 22 20.38 11.10 52.67
C SER A 22 20.44 10.31 51.37
N SER A 23 20.94 10.85 50.25
CA SER A 23 22.17 11.63 50.11
C SER A 23 22.20 12.49 48.84
N CYS A 24 23.14 13.44 48.74
CA CYS A 24 23.59 13.95 47.45
C CYS A 24 24.47 12.87 46.79
N SER A 25 23.97 12.20 45.76
CA SER A 25 24.79 11.71 44.65
C SER A 25 24.51 12.56 43.42
N ILE A 26 25.57 12.94 42.71
CA ILE A 26 25.46 13.36 41.32
C ILE A 26 25.31 12.04 40.56
N ASP A 27 24.09 11.68 40.18
CA ASP A 27 23.84 10.50 39.37
C ASP A 27 24.26 10.80 37.91
N GLU A 28 25.47 10.38 37.54
CA GLU A 28 25.89 10.26 36.14
C GLU A 28 25.01 9.25 35.35
N ASP A 29 24.19 8.46 36.06
CA ASP A 29 23.20 7.52 35.52
C ASP A 29 21.94 8.17 34.90
N ARG A 30 21.83 9.51 34.86
CA ARG A 30 20.72 10.19 34.16
C ARG A 30 20.81 10.17 32.62
N LEU A 31 21.86 9.58 32.05
CA LEU A 31 22.16 9.61 30.62
C LEU A 31 21.38 8.62 29.72
N ASN A 32 20.39 7.88 30.24
CA ASN A 32 19.64 6.87 29.44
C ASN A 32 18.17 6.67 29.83
N LYS A 33 17.48 7.73 30.29
CA LYS A 33 16.01 7.79 30.17
C LYS A 33 15.66 8.76 29.05
N SER A 34 14.95 8.27 28.04
CA SER A 34 14.22 9.12 27.11
C SER A 34 13.24 9.98 27.91
N GLU A 35 13.44 11.30 27.95
CA GLU A 35 12.45 12.19 28.53
C GLU A 35 11.17 12.12 27.68
N THR A 36 10.03 12.04 28.35
CA THR A 36 8.71 11.94 27.74
C THR A 36 7.88 13.17 28.08
N ILE A 37 7.02 13.56 27.15
CA ILE A 37 6.06 14.65 27.30
C ILE A 37 4.65 14.15 27.01
N VAL A 38 3.64 14.81 27.56
CA VAL A 38 2.24 14.48 27.31
C VAL A 38 1.70 15.39 26.21
N VAL A 39 1.42 14.82 25.04
CA VAL A 39 0.81 15.51 23.90
C VAL A 39 -0.56 14.90 23.65
N ASN A 40 -1.62 15.71 23.72
CA ASN A 40 -3.02 15.28 23.59
C ASN A 40 -3.40 14.08 24.49
N GLY A 41 -2.86 14.04 25.71
CA GLY A 41 -3.10 12.95 26.67
C GLY A 41 -2.33 11.65 26.39
N ARG A 42 -1.40 11.64 25.43
CA ARG A 42 -0.49 10.52 25.15
C ARG A 42 0.92 10.88 25.59
N GLU A 43 1.59 9.94 26.26
CA GLU A 43 3.00 10.05 26.60
C GLU A 43 3.84 9.70 25.36
N VAL A 44 4.69 10.63 24.90
CA VAL A 44 5.53 10.49 23.71
C VAL A 44 6.99 10.87 24.01
N PRO A 45 7.98 10.27 23.30
CA PRO A 45 9.37 10.72 23.33
C PRO A 45 9.53 12.20 22.95
N THR A 46 10.54 12.85 23.52
CA THR A 46 10.91 14.25 23.23
C THR A 46 11.76 14.43 21.98
N ASP A 47 12.30 13.38 21.36
CA ASP A 47 13.28 13.44 20.27
C ASP A 47 12.69 13.74 18.88
N GLY A 48 11.36 13.92 18.79
CA GLY A 48 10.66 14.49 17.65
C GLY A 48 10.14 15.92 17.86
N TYR A 49 10.62 16.61 18.90
CA TYR A 49 10.17 17.93 19.31
C TYR A 49 11.33 18.92 19.47
N VAL A 50 11.08 20.20 19.14
CA VAL A 50 12.07 21.27 19.18
C VAL A 50 12.54 21.50 20.62
N GLN A 51 13.85 21.36 20.84
CA GLN A 51 14.47 21.50 22.17
C GLN A 51 14.74 22.97 22.54
N GLY A 52 14.67 23.29 23.83
CA GLY A 52 14.97 24.63 24.35
C GLY A 52 13.89 25.68 24.10
N MET A 53 12.70 25.29 23.63
CA MET A 53 11.55 26.18 23.55
C MET A 53 10.22 25.44 23.77
N VAL A 54 9.19 26.17 24.19
CA VAL A 54 7.79 25.77 24.07
C VAL A 54 6.97 26.96 23.58
N ARG A 55 5.76 26.71 23.11
CA ARG A 55 4.80 27.74 22.72
C ARG A 55 3.64 27.77 23.70
N LEU A 56 3.28 28.94 24.18
CA LEU A 56 2.20 29.15 25.14
C LEU A 56 1.00 29.78 24.44
N ARG A 57 -0.20 29.28 24.74
CA ARG A 57 -1.44 30.02 24.52
C ARG A 57 -1.84 30.69 25.83
N LEU A 58 -2.08 31.99 25.79
CA LEU A 58 -2.40 32.80 26.96
C LEU A 58 -3.87 33.24 26.95
N THR A 59 -4.41 33.59 28.12
CA THR A 59 -5.69 34.29 28.23
C THR A 59 -5.57 35.71 27.69
N GLU A 60 -6.70 36.30 27.25
CA GLU A 60 -6.75 37.71 26.81
C GLU A 60 -6.16 38.67 27.85
N GLU A 61 -6.48 38.50 29.13
CA GLU A 61 -6.00 39.40 30.20
C GLU A 61 -4.47 39.38 30.33
N LEU A 62 -3.84 38.20 30.21
CA LEU A 62 -2.38 38.10 30.27
C LEU A 62 -1.74 38.60 28.96
N ALA A 63 -2.30 38.23 27.81
CA ALA A 63 -1.82 38.67 26.51
C ALA A 63 -1.89 40.20 26.35
N GLU A 64 -2.93 40.87 26.86
CA GLU A 64 -3.03 42.33 26.87
C GLU A 64 -1.96 42.99 27.75
N LYS A 65 -1.74 42.49 28.98
CA LYS A 65 -0.70 43.01 29.88
C LYS A 65 0.70 42.91 29.25
N LEU A 66 1.01 41.79 28.60
CA LEU A 66 2.28 41.56 27.91
C LEU A 66 2.42 42.46 26.66
N SER A 67 1.34 42.61 25.88
CA SER A 67 1.31 43.46 24.68
C SER A 67 1.58 44.94 24.96
N LEU A 68 1.28 45.43 26.17
CA LEU A 68 1.59 46.80 26.61
C LEU A 68 3.08 47.02 26.92
N GLN A 69 3.90 45.97 26.91
CA GLN A 69 5.31 45.99 27.33
C GLN A 69 6.28 45.53 26.22
N SER A 70 5.77 45.08 25.07
CA SER A 70 6.56 44.54 23.96
C SER A 70 6.91 45.55 22.87
N ASP A 71 7.88 45.21 22.03
CA ASP A 71 8.20 45.95 20.79
C ASP A 71 7.24 45.61 19.63
N SER A 72 7.52 46.14 18.43
CA SER A 72 6.69 45.94 17.23
C SER A 72 6.67 44.51 16.68
N ILE A 73 7.58 43.62 17.12
CA ILE A 73 7.53 42.19 16.81
C ILE A 73 6.96 41.38 17.98
N GLY A 74 6.46 42.04 19.03
CA GLY A 74 5.89 41.37 20.20
C GLY A 74 6.94 40.80 21.15
N ARG A 75 8.22 41.20 21.03
CA ARG A 75 9.31 40.68 21.85
C ARG A 75 9.38 41.37 23.21
N LEU A 76 9.66 40.56 24.24
CA LEU A 76 9.87 40.98 25.61
C LEU A 76 11.29 40.61 26.07
N THR A 77 12.02 41.59 26.60
CA THR A 77 13.23 41.33 27.39
C THR A 77 12.84 40.92 28.81
N VAL A 78 13.65 40.10 29.48
CA VAL A 78 13.35 39.57 30.84
C VAL A 78 13.05 40.70 31.86
N ASP A 79 13.78 41.82 31.81
CA ASP A 79 13.53 43.01 32.67
C ASP A 79 12.18 43.73 32.42
N GLY A 80 11.54 43.42 31.29
CA GLY A 80 10.26 43.98 30.86
C GLY A 80 9.05 43.29 31.48
N VAL A 81 9.15 42.00 31.83
CA VAL A 81 8.01 41.18 32.28
C VAL A 81 7.69 41.45 33.76
N LYS A 82 7.07 42.60 34.02
CA LYS A 82 6.89 43.14 35.40
C LYS A 82 5.74 42.53 36.21
N SER A 83 5.05 41.51 35.69
CA SER A 83 4.01 40.80 36.44
C SER A 83 3.85 39.32 36.06
N VAL A 84 4.94 38.56 36.08
CA VAL A 84 4.94 37.15 36.49
C VAL A 84 6.18 36.94 37.35
N ASN A 85 6.02 36.90 38.67
CA ASN A 85 7.17 36.95 39.61
C ASN A 85 8.06 35.70 39.58
N ASP A 86 7.67 34.64 38.87
CA ASP A 86 8.32 33.33 38.90
C ASP A 86 9.10 32.96 37.62
N LEU A 87 9.03 33.74 36.54
CA LEU A 87 9.73 33.44 35.27
C LEU A 87 11.27 33.43 35.40
N ALA A 88 11.81 34.08 36.42
CA ALA A 88 13.25 34.07 36.71
C ALA A 88 13.78 32.70 37.21
N ALA A 89 12.90 31.78 37.63
CA ALA A 89 13.30 30.46 38.15
C ALA A 89 13.59 29.42 37.04
N ILE A 90 13.03 29.62 35.84
CA ILE A 90 13.05 28.66 34.74
C ILE A 90 14.24 28.88 33.78
N GLY A 91 14.96 30.01 33.90
CA GLY A 91 16.09 30.33 33.01
C GLY A 91 15.67 30.72 31.59
N ILE A 92 14.50 31.35 31.45
CA ILE A 92 13.98 31.87 30.18
C ILE A 92 14.91 32.95 29.64
N THR A 93 15.25 32.84 28.36
CA THR A 93 16.19 33.74 27.66
C THR A 93 15.47 34.73 26.75
N LYS A 94 14.29 34.37 26.23
CA LYS A 94 13.50 35.16 25.29
C LYS A 94 12.03 34.77 25.36
N MET A 95 11.13 35.75 25.27
CA MET A 95 9.72 35.55 25.00
C MET A 95 9.28 36.52 23.90
N GLU A 96 8.49 36.05 22.93
CA GLU A 96 7.94 36.86 21.85
C GLU A 96 6.59 36.30 21.37
N ARG A 97 5.81 37.08 20.63
CA ARG A 97 4.60 36.55 19.99
C ARG A 97 4.96 35.55 18.89
N THR A 98 4.29 34.40 18.86
CA THR A 98 4.32 33.45 17.75
C THR A 98 3.87 34.09 16.44
N PHE A 99 2.79 34.88 16.51
CA PHE A 99 2.26 35.67 15.41
C PHE A 99 2.55 37.14 15.70
N PRO A 100 3.54 37.77 15.02
CA PRO A 100 3.84 39.18 15.17
C PRO A 100 2.63 40.09 14.87
N HIS A 101 2.74 41.35 15.26
CA HIS A 101 1.69 42.34 15.02
C HIS A 101 1.37 42.48 13.53
N GLY A 102 0.08 42.37 13.16
CA GLY A 102 -0.37 42.34 11.76
C GLY A 102 -0.34 43.69 11.04
N GLY A 103 0.22 44.74 11.63
CA GLY A 103 0.11 46.10 11.12
C GLY A 103 -1.36 46.50 10.93
N LYS A 104 -1.75 46.83 9.69
CA LYS A 104 -3.16 47.11 9.34
C LYS A 104 -4.10 45.93 9.62
N PHE A 105 -3.59 44.69 9.59
CA PHE A 105 -4.35 43.46 9.82
C PHE A 105 -4.45 43.04 11.29
N GLU A 106 -3.86 43.79 12.24
CA GLU A 106 -3.86 43.44 13.67
C GLU A 106 -5.29 43.19 14.20
N ALA A 107 -6.28 43.97 13.76
CA ALA A 107 -7.67 43.80 14.19
C ALA A 107 -8.24 42.42 13.78
N ARG A 108 -8.04 41.99 12.53
CA ARG A 108 -8.49 40.66 12.06
C ARG A 108 -7.65 39.52 12.64
N ARG A 109 -6.33 39.70 12.83
CA ARG A 109 -5.46 38.74 13.54
C ARG A 109 -5.91 38.53 14.99
N ARG A 110 -6.25 39.60 15.70
CA ARG A 110 -6.77 39.52 17.08
C ARG A 110 -8.13 38.85 17.17
N LYS A 111 -9.03 39.10 16.21
CA LYS A 111 -10.34 38.43 16.12
C LYS A 111 -10.23 36.91 15.93
N ALA A 112 -9.12 36.43 15.38
CA ALA A 112 -8.79 35.00 15.26
C ALA A 112 -7.97 34.44 16.45
N GLY A 113 -7.64 35.26 17.46
CA GLY A 113 -6.88 34.85 18.63
C GLY A 113 -5.37 34.66 18.40
N LEU A 114 -4.82 35.14 17.27
CA LEU A 114 -3.39 34.95 16.96
C LEU A 114 -2.45 35.65 17.96
N HIS A 115 -2.91 36.76 18.56
CA HIS A 115 -2.16 37.52 19.57
C HIS A 115 -2.04 36.84 20.94
N LEU A 116 -2.70 35.70 21.13
CA LEU A 116 -2.66 34.90 22.37
C LEU A 116 -1.47 33.94 22.41
N TRP A 117 -0.76 33.75 21.29
CA TRP A 117 0.32 32.77 21.17
C TRP A 117 1.69 33.41 21.34
N TYR A 118 2.52 32.81 22.19
CA TYR A 118 3.87 33.28 22.51
C TYR A 118 4.89 32.15 22.50
N ASP A 119 6.04 32.38 21.87
CA ASP A 119 7.19 31.47 21.90
C ASP A 119 8.06 31.82 23.11
N VAL A 120 8.39 30.81 23.92
CA VAL A 120 9.20 30.95 25.13
C VAL A 120 10.44 30.07 24.99
N TYR A 121 11.61 30.71 25.03
CA TYR A 121 12.91 30.05 24.83
C TYR A 121 13.70 30.00 26.14
N PHE A 122 14.39 28.89 26.36
CA PHE A 122 15.17 28.59 27.57
C PHE A 122 16.44 27.79 27.19
N ASP A 123 17.30 27.49 28.17
CA ASP A 123 18.50 26.69 27.90
C ASP A 123 18.10 25.26 27.48
N LYS A 124 18.62 24.78 26.34
CA LYS A 124 18.30 23.46 25.78
C LYS A 124 18.65 22.25 26.67
N ASN A 125 19.42 22.46 27.74
CA ASN A 125 19.70 21.44 28.76
C ASN A 125 18.57 21.31 29.80
N ILE A 126 17.53 22.16 29.73
CA ILE A 126 16.31 22.05 30.54
C ILE A 126 15.31 21.17 29.78
N GLY A 127 15.01 20.01 30.36
CA GLY A 127 14.09 19.04 29.79
C GLY A 127 12.68 19.58 29.54
N LEU A 128 12.10 19.24 28.39
CA LEU A 128 10.81 19.77 27.94
C LEU A 128 9.68 19.51 28.96
N THR A 129 9.64 18.32 29.57
CA THR A 129 8.64 17.96 30.59
C THR A 129 8.63 18.98 31.74
N ARG A 130 9.81 19.32 32.26
CA ARG A 130 9.97 20.28 33.35
C ARG A 130 9.56 21.69 32.92
N ALA A 131 10.01 22.12 31.74
CA ALA A 131 9.68 23.44 31.22
C ALA A 131 8.16 23.60 31.02
N GLY A 132 7.49 22.58 30.48
CA GLY A 132 6.04 22.60 30.26
C GLY A 132 5.23 22.53 31.55
N ASP A 133 5.64 21.71 32.53
CA ASP A 133 4.98 21.66 33.86
C ASP A 133 5.09 23.02 34.59
N GLU A 134 6.29 23.62 34.60
CA GLU A 134 6.51 24.91 35.28
C GLU A 134 5.77 26.05 34.56
N LEU A 135 5.86 26.14 33.22
CA LEU A 135 5.19 27.19 32.44
C LEU A 135 3.67 27.03 32.39
N GLY A 136 3.17 25.80 32.30
CA GLY A 136 1.73 25.49 32.32
C GLY A 136 1.07 25.76 33.68
N SER A 137 1.84 25.90 34.75
CA SER A 137 1.33 26.25 36.08
C SER A 137 1.06 27.77 36.28
N ILE A 138 1.49 28.61 35.33
CA ILE A 138 1.37 30.07 35.43
C ILE A 138 -0.07 30.52 35.21
N GLU A 139 -0.59 31.35 36.14
CA GLU A 139 -1.92 31.95 36.01
C GLU A 139 -2.05 32.77 34.72
N GLY A 140 -2.98 32.37 33.86
CA GLY A 140 -3.20 32.97 32.55
C GLY A 140 -2.56 32.24 31.37
N VAL A 141 -1.82 31.13 31.60
CA VAL A 141 -1.50 30.17 30.54
C VAL A 141 -2.68 29.21 30.37
N GLU A 142 -3.25 29.14 29.16
CA GLU A 142 -4.34 28.22 28.82
C GLU A 142 -3.81 26.83 28.41
N PHE A 143 -2.68 26.81 27.70
CA PHE A 143 -2.10 25.60 27.11
C PHE A 143 -0.61 25.77 26.80
N VAL A 144 0.15 24.67 26.91
CA VAL A 144 1.55 24.54 26.47
C VAL A 144 1.61 23.63 25.25
N GLU A 145 2.05 24.18 24.13
CA GLU A 145 2.36 23.45 22.90
C GLU A 145 3.86 23.10 22.87
N TYR A 146 4.16 21.81 22.81
CA TYR A 146 5.46 21.32 22.38
C TYR A 146 5.48 21.29 20.86
N ARG A 147 6.42 22.00 20.24
CA ARG A 147 6.54 22.10 18.77
C ARG A 147 7.12 20.79 18.21
N PRO A 148 6.39 20.03 17.36
CA PRO A 148 7.01 18.94 16.62
C PRO A 148 8.07 19.51 15.68
N GLU A 149 9.17 18.78 15.46
CA GLU A 149 10.10 19.13 14.40
C GLU A 149 9.42 18.96 13.04
N ILE A 150 9.52 19.97 12.18
CA ILE A 150 9.08 19.88 10.79
C ILE A 150 10.18 19.26 9.94
N VAL A 151 9.79 18.48 8.94
CA VAL A 151 10.67 17.93 7.92
C VAL A 151 10.23 18.45 6.56
N ASN A 152 11.21 18.79 5.74
CA ASN A 152 10.99 18.90 4.30
C ASN A 152 10.63 17.47 3.81
N LEU A 153 9.55 17.34 3.05
CA LEU A 153 9.11 16.04 2.53
C LEU A 153 9.89 15.59 1.29
N GLY A 154 10.79 16.42 0.75
CA GLY A 154 11.71 16.03 -0.30
C GLY A 154 12.39 14.70 0.02
N GLY A 155 12.24 13.74 -0.90
CA GLY A 155 13.01 12.51 -0.85
C GLY A 155 14.51 12.84 -0.77
N THR A 156 15.29 11.92 -0.19
CA THR A 156 16.75 11.95 -0.27
C THR A 156 17.15 12.40 -1.67
N LEU A 157 18.06 13.39 -1.78
CA LEU A 157 18.66 13.78 -3.06
C LEU A 157 19.21 12.53 -3.76
N VAL A 158 18.38 11.91 -4.59
CA VAL A 158 18.85 11.18 -5.75
C VAL A 158 19.67 12.23 -6.48
N PRO A 159 20.92 11.93 -6.87
CA PRO A 159 21.63 12.73 -7.85
C PRO A 159 20.91 12.57 -9.19
N GLY A 160 19.74 13.19 -9.30
CA GLY A 160 19.00 13.34 -10.52
C GLY A 160 19.93 13.94 -11.55
N SER A 161 19.75 13.58 -12.81
CA SER A 161 20.55 14.14 -13.88
C SER A 161 20.24 15.64 -14.00
N VAL A 162 21.05 16.46 -13.32
CA VAL A 162 20.99 17.93 -13.44
C VAL A 162 21.30 18.27 -14.89
N THR A 163 20.26 18.57 -15.64
CA THR A 163 20.34 18.72 -17.09
C THR A 163 20.75 20.15 -17.43
N GLN A 164 22.06 20.42 -17.33
CA GLN A 164 22.67 21.62 -17.93
C GLN A 164 22.62 21.63 -19.47
N THR A 165 22.12 20.56 -20.09
CA THR A 165 21.97 20.42 -21.54
C THR A 165 20.69 19.63 -21.81
N PRO A 166 19.85 20.06 -22.78
CA PRO A 166 18.68 19.29 -23.18
C PRO A 166 19.06 17.86 -23.54
N PRO A 167 18.39 16.85 -22.95
CA PRO A 167 18.31 15.51 -23.53
C PRO A 167 17.70 15.57 -24.94
N ALA A 168 17.78 14.45 -25.68
CA ALA A 168 17.15 14.37 -26.99
C ALA A 168 15.64 14.61 -26.85
N GLN A 169 15.14 15.71 -27.42
CA GLN A 169 13.72 16.07 -27.38
C GLN A 169 12.87 14.95 -27.98
N ARG A 170 11.74 14.67 -27.32
CA ARG A 170 10.67 13.86 -27.92
C ARG A 170 9.66 14.82 -28.53
N ASN A 171 9.41 14.71 -29.82
CA ASN A 171 8.35 15.48 -30.44
C ASN A 171 7.01 14.88 -30.01
N ASN A 172 6.25 15.62 -29.20
CA ASN A 172 4.90 15.26 -28.77
C ASN A 172 3.97 16.47 -28.86
N ALA A 173 2.66 16.26 -28.67
CA ALA A 173 1.65 17.31 -28.85
C ALA A 173 1.80 18.51 -27.89
N ALA A 174 2.54 18.37 -26.78
CA ALA A 174 2.84 19.49 -25.89
C ALA A 174 3.92 20.41 -26.49
N THR A 175 4.99 19.83 -27.05
CA THR A 175 6.07 20.58 -27.76
C THR A 175 5.64 21.23 -29.07
N GLU A 176 4.46 20.92 -29.61
CA GLU A 176 3.87 21.63 -30.75
C GLU A 176 3.14 22.92 -30.32
N LEU A 177 2.72 23.01 -29.05
CA LEU A 177 1.97 24.14 -28.49
C LEU A 177 2.90 25.12 -27.77
N PHE A 178 3.80 24.61 -26.94
CA PHE A 178 4.73 25.37 -26.10
C PHE A 178 6.18 25.10 -26.52
N ASN A 179 7.00 26.15 -26.54
CA ASN A 179 8.38 26.14 -27.04
C ASN A 179 9.44 25.79 -25.97
N ASP A 180 9.02 25.50 -24.75
CA ASP A 180 9.87 25.26 -23.58
C ASP A 180 10.71 23.97 -23.78
N PRO A 181 12.05 24.02 -23.87
CA PRO A 181 12.83 22.92 -24.43
C PRO A 181 12.74 21.58 -23.70
N TYR A 182 12.34 21.57 -22.42
CA TYR A 182 12.26 20.36 -21.59
C TYR A 182 10.82 19.85 -21.39
N LEU A 183 9.79 20.52 -21.92
CA LEU A 183 8.39 20.10 -21.82
C LEU A 183 8.16 18.64 -22.27
N SER A 184 8.90 18.15 -23.29
CA SER A 184 8.83 16.75 -23.73
C SER A 184 9.23 15.70 -22.66
N GLN A 185 9.77 16.13 -21.52
CA GLN A 185 10.15 15.28 -20.39
C GLN A 185 9.21 15.47 -19.19
N GLN A 186 8.37 16.50 -19.19
CA GLN A 186 7.35 16.73 -18.17
C GLN A 186 6.14 15.82 -18.43
N TRP A 187 6.34 14.51 -18.31
CA TRP A 187 5.26 13.51 -18.46
C TRP A 187 4.07 13.85 -17.54
N HIS A 188 4.36 14.42 -16.37
CA HIS A 188 3.38 14.88 -15.39
C HIS A 188 2.47 16.01 -15.89
N MET A 189 2.88 16.78 -16.90
CA MET A 189 2.05 17.75 -17.63
C MET A 189 1.34 17.12 -18.82
N TYR A 190 2.00 16.18 -19.52
CA TYR A 190 1.43 15.44 -20.63
C TYR A 190 2.11 14.08 -20.84
N ASN A 191 1.35 13.01 -20.65
CA ASN A 191 1.77 11.61 -20.76
C ASN A 191 1.01 10.94 -21.91
N ASP A 192 1.69 10.74 -23.04
CA ASP A 192 1.18 10.01 -24.21
C ASP A 192 1.44 8.49 -24.14
N GLY A 193 1.91 7.98 -22.99
CA GLY A 193 2.30 6.58 -22.83
C GLY A 193 3.61 6.18 -23.53
N THR A 194 4.35 7.12 -24.13
CA THR A 194 5.60 6.80 -24.88
C THR A 194 6.88 7.08 -24.10
N PHE A 195 6.82 7.73 -22.93
CA PHE A 195 8.02 8.20 -22.26
C PHE A 195 8.88 7.05 -21.69
N ASN A 196 8.27 5.98 -21.18
CA ASN A 196 8.96 4.72 -20.88
C ASN A 196 8.02 3.50 -21.07
N SER A 197 8.51 2.27 -20.85
CA SER A 197 7.74 1.05 -21.12
C SER A 197 6.63 0.71 -20.10
N LEU A 198 6.55 1.46 -19.00
CA LEU A 198 5.50 1.34 -17.98
C LEU A 198 4.43 2.43 -18.13
N ALA A 199 4.78 3.53 -18.79
CA ALA A 199 3.93 4.70 -18.98
C ALA A 199 2.54 4.36 -19.52
N ARG A 200 1.50 4.94 -18.92
CA ARG A 200 0.12 4.84 -19.38
C ARG A 200 -0.41 6.21 -19.75
N SER A 201 -1.00 6.32 -20.95
CA SER A 201 -1.51 7.59 -21.48
C SER A 201 -2.51 8.24 -20.52
N GLY A 202 -2.41 9.56 -20.37
CA GLY A 202 -3.25 10.36 -19.49
C GLY A 202 -2.95 10.25 -18.00
N SER A 203 -1.91 9.49 -17.59
CA SER A 203 -1.43 9.52 -16.20
C SER A 203 -0.57 10.77 -16.00
N ASP A 204 -1.27 11.90 -15.91
CA ASP A 204 -0.77 13.28 -15.87
C ASP A 204 -1.88 14.20 -15.28
N VAL A 205 -1.65 15.51 -15.16
CA VAL A 205 -2.66 16.47 -14.66
C VAL A 205 -3.76 16.85 -15.68
N ASN A 206 -3.71 16.31 -16.89
CA ASN A 206 -4.60 16.59 -18.01
C ASN A 206 -4.74 18.09 -18.38
N VAL A 207 -3.62 18.82 -18.37
CA VAL A 207 -3.60 20.28 -18.67
C VAL A 207 -3.43 20.60 -20.16
N LEU A 208 -2.90 19.69 -20.98
CA LEU A 208 -2.66 19.97 -22.40
C LEU A 208 -3.93 20.36 -23.21
N PRO A 209 -5.10 19.71 -23.04
CA PRO A 209 -6.34 20.16 -23.71
C PRO A 209 -6.74 21.58 -23.32
N VAL A 210 -6.46 21.96 -22.07
CA VAL A 210 -6.77 23.28 -21.49
C VAL A 210 -5.90 24.37 -22.10
N TRP A 211 -4.59 24.13 -22.21
CA TRP A 211 -3.67 25.04 -22.90
C TRP A 211 -4.05 25.20 -24.40
N LYS A 212 -4.48 24.13 -25.08
CA LYS A 212 -4.97 24.21 -26.48
C LYS A 212 -6.20 25.12 -26.65
N ARG A 213 -7.01 25.30 -25.59
CA ARG A 213 -8.17 26.22 -25.55
C ARG A 213 -7.79 27.68 -25.24
N GLY A 214 -6.50 27.98 -25.03
CA GLY A 214 -6.01 29.32 -24.68
C GLY A 214 -6.13 29.69 -23.20
N ILE A 215 -6.30 28.69 -22.32
CA ILE A 215 -6.43 28.88 -20.86
C ILE A 215 -5.13 28.40 -20.21
N TYR A 216 -4.30 29.31 -19.68
CA TYR A 216 -2.92 28.97 -19.28
C TYR A 216 -2.61 29.12 -17.78
N GLY A 217 -3.61 29.51 -16.99
CA GLY A 217 -3.41 30.06 -15.65
C GLY A 217 -2.80 31.45 -15.75
N THR A 218 -3.55 32.47 -15.35
CA THR A 218 -3.18 33.88 -15.61
C THR A 218 -3.05 34.70 -14.35
N ARG A 219 -2.21 35.74 -14.40
CA ARG A 219 -1.94 36.64 -13.28
C ARG A 219 -3.20 37.27 -12.70
N TYR A 220 -4.16 37.63 -13.56
CA TYR A 220 -5.36 38.35 -13.17
C TYR A 220 -6.60 37.60 -13.64
N THR A 221 -7.60 37.52 -12.77
CA THR A 221 -8.95 37.10 -13.14
C THR A 221 -9.54 38.00 -14.22
N THR A 222 -10.61 37.53 -14.87
CA THR A 222 -11.40 38.32 -15.83
C THR A 222 -11.93 39.65 -15.25
N ASP A 223 -12.08 39.74 -13.93
CA ASP A 223 -12.47 40.96 -13.20
C ASP A 223 -11.30 41.71 -12.51
N GLY A 224 -10.06 41.37 -12.86
CA GLY A 224 -8.85 42.15 -12.55
C GLY A 224 -8.20 41.91 -11.19
N ARG A 225 -8.48 40.77 -10.54
CA ARG A 225 -7.92 40.41 -9.22
C ARG A 225 -6.70 39.50 -9.39
N GLU A 226 -5.61 39.81 -8.69
CA GLU A 226 -4.34 39.09 -8.83
C GLU A 226 -4.38 37.71 -8.16
N VAL A 227 -3.92 36.67 -8.86
CA VAL A 227 -3.85 35.29 -8.36
C VAL A 227 -2.46 35.04 -7.79
N ILE A 228 -2.39 34.85 -6.48
CA ILE A 228 -1.14 34.69 -5.73
C ILE A 228 -1.15 33.36 -4.97
N VAL A 229 -0.08 32.58 -5.16
CA VAL A 229 0.21 31.32 -4.47
C VAL A 229 1.34 31.56 -3.46
N GLY A 230 1.08 31.31 -2.18
CA GLY A 230 2.12 31.26 -1.16
C GLY A 230 2.76 29.88 -1.13
N VAL A 231 4.05 29.79 -1.44
CA VAL A 231 4.83 28.55 -1.39
C VAL A 231 5.56 28.50 -0.04
N VAL A 232 5.07 27.65 0.86
CA VAL A 232 5.58 27.52 2.24
C VAL A 232 6.57 26.36 2.29
N ASP A 233 7.84 26.65 2.05
CA ASP A 233 8.87 25.65 1.77
C ASP A 233 10.29 26.18 2.09
N GLY A 234 11.35 25.69 1.46
CA GLY A 234 12.60 26.43 1.27
C GLY A 234 12.38 27.71 0.44
N GLY A 235 13.43 28.53 0.29
CA GLY A 235 13.35 29.76 -0.49
C GLY A 235 13.37 29.49 -2.00
N ILE A 236 12.63 30.29 -2.76
CA ILE A 236 12.60 30.17 -4.23
C ILE A 236 13.80 30.92 -4.81
N ASP A 237 14.51 30.33 -5.78
CA ASP A 237 15.43 31.06 -6.64
C ASP A 237 14.66 32.05 -7.53
N PHE A 238 14.40 33.24 -7.00
CA PHE A 238 13.71 34.33 -7.68
C PHE A 238 14.51 34.91 -8.86
N GLN A 239 15.77 34.51 -9.05
CA GLN A 239 16.58 34.92 -10.20
C GLN A 239 16.51 33.91 -11.35
N HIS A 240 16.06 32.69 -11.08
CA HIS A 240 15.92 31.62 -12.07
C HIS A 240 15.13 32.09 -13.29
N LYS A 241 15.67 31.85 -14.48
CA LYS A 241 15.15 32.37 -15.76
C LYS A 241 13.67 32.04 -16.04
N ASP A 242 13.21 30.87 -15.60
CA ASP A 242 11.81 30.42 -15.68
C ASP A 242 10.88 30.95 -14.58
N LEU A 243 11.41 31.54 -13.50
CA LEU A 243 10.62 31.92 -12.32
C LEU A 243 10.58 33.43 -12.09
N LYS A 244 11.64 34.17 -12.44
CA LYS A 244 11.79 35.61 -12.17
C LYS A 244 10.56 36.45 -12.57
N ASP A 245 9.92 36.13 -13.70
CA ASP A 245 8.77 36.85 -14.26
C ASP A 245 7.42 36.33 -13.73
N ALA A 246 7.43 35.23 -12.95
CA ALA A 246 6.31 34.69 -12.16
C ALA A 246 6.38 35.11 -10.67
N MET A 247 7.49 35.66 -10.18
CA MET A 247 7.62 36.02 -8.76
C MET A 247 6.67 37.15 -8.36
N TRP A 248 6.03 36.98 -7.20
CA TRP A 248 5.32 38.04 -6.50
C TRP A 248 6.28 39.17 -6.11
N VAL A 249 5.77 40.40 -5.98
CA VAL A 249 6.53 41.57 -5.56
C VAL A 249 5.81 42.23 -4.39
N ASN A 250 6.54 42.40 -3.29
CA ASN A 250 6.03 43.02 -2.07
C ASN A 250 5.54 44.45 -2.33
N PRO A 251 4.27 44.79 -2.01
CA PRO A 251 3.73 46.11 -2.27
C PRO A 251 4.30 47.22 -1.37
N ASP A 252 5.08 46.88 -0.33
CA ASP A 252 5.80 47.88 0.47
C ASP A 252 7.01 48.43 -0.32
N PRO A 253 7.06 49.74 -0.63
CA PRO A 253 8.16 50.34 -1.38
C PRO A 253 9.50 50.36 -0.63
N GLU A 254 9.49 50.30 0.71
CA GLU A 254 10.71 50.26 1.51
C GLU A 254 11.35 48.86 1.53
N ILE A 255 10.57 47.81 1.24
CA ILE A 255 11.07 46.45 1.07
C ILE A 255 11.45 46.20 -0.39
N SER A 256 10.53 46.47 -1.33
CA SER A 256 10.70 46.18 -2.76
C SER A 256 11.76 47.02 -3.48
N LYS A 257 12.30 48.07 -2.85
CA LYS A 257 13.49 48.78 -3.36
C LYS A 257 14.75 47.91 -3.43
N ASP A 258 14.78 46.80 -2.69
CA ASP A 258 15.82 45.79 -2.76
C ASP A 258 15.22 44.51 -3.40
N PRO A 259 15.60 44.17 -4.65
CA PRO A 259 15.10 42.97 -5.32
C PRO A 259 15.38 41.66 -4.57
N SER A 260 16.39 41.61 -3.70
CA SER A 260 16.63 40.41 -2.88
C SER A 260 15.63 40.24 -1.74
N GLN A 261 14.81 41.26 -1.46
CA GLN A 261 13.82 41.29 -0.40
C GLN A 261 12.38 41.41 -0.91
N SER A 262 12.16 41.57 -2.22
CA SER A 262 10.82 41.79 -2.79
C SER A 262 9.94 40.55 -2.90
N HIS A 263 10.50 39.34 -2.89
CA HIS A 263 9.80 38.16 -3.43
C HIS A 263 9.18 37.22 -2.38
N GLY A 264 9.25 37.58 -1.10
CA GLY A 264 8.79 36.71 -0.03
C GLY A 264 9.23 37.16 1.35
N ARG A 265 9.28 36.21 2.29
CA ARG A 265 9.82 36.38 3.64
C ARG A 265 10.49 35.09 4.11
N ASN A 266 11.65 35.22 4.74
CA ASN A 266 12.38 34.14 5.39
C ASN A 266 12.02 34.13 6.89
N PHE A 267 11.30 33.09 7.30
CA PHE A 267 10.81 32.85 8.66
C PHE A 267 11.81 32.07 9.52
N VAL A 268 12.89 31.54 8.96
CA VAL A 268 14.01 30.94 9.73
C VAL A 268 14.78 32.05 10.44
N ASN A 269 15.17 33.08 9.69
CA ASN A 269 15.96 34.21 10.17
C ASN A 269 15.13 35.47 10.49
N ASN A 270 13.82 35.45 10.23
CA ASN A 270 12.90 36.59 10.37
C ASN A 270 13.36 37.83 9.58
N THR A 271 13.64 37.64 8.28
CA THR A 271 14.02 38.71 7.35
C THR A 271 13.21 38.64 6.06
N TYR A 272 13.33 39.64 5.19
CA TYR A 272 12.76 39.57 3.83
C TYR A 272 13.72 38.96 2.80
N LEU A 273 14.99 38.73 3.16
CA LEU A 273 15.96 38.11 2.26
C LEU A 273 15.63 36.62 2.10
N VAL A 274 15.11 36.26 0.93
CA VAL A 274 14.88 34.87 0.53
C VAL A 274 16.19 34.30 -0.04
N THR A 275 16.57 33.09 0.39
CA THR A 275 17.75 32.38 -0.11
C THR A 275 17.32 31.16 -0.90
N ALA A 276 17.91 30.97 -2.09
CA ALA A 276 17.52 29.89 -3.00
C ALA A 276 17.75 28.50 -2.37
N ASP A 277 16.74 27.65 -2.47
CA ASP A 277 16.71 26.26 -2.01
C ASP A 277 16.28 25.32 -3.15
N ASP A 278 16.86 24.12 -3.19
CA ASP A 278 16.60 23.13 -4.24
C ASP A 278 15.14 22.68 -4.28
N HIS A 279 14.53 22.45 -3.12
CA HIS A 279 13.18 21.92 -3.02
C HIS A 279 12.13 23.02 -3.22
N GLY A 280 12.29 24.17 -2.56
CA GLY A 280 11.39 25.31 -2.73
C GLY A 280 11.32 25.81 -4.18
N THR A 281 12.46 25.80 -4.89
CA THR A 281 12.54 26.15 -6.32
C THR A 281 11.89 25.09 -7.21
N HIS A 282 12.00 23.80 -6.88
CA HIS A 282 11.39 22.69 -7.63
C HIS A 282 9.86 22.73 -7.56
N VAL A 283 9.34 22.89 -6.34
CA VAL A 283 7.93 23.06 -6.04
C VAL A 283 7.35 24.28 -6.77
N ALA A 284 8.04 25.42 -6.73
CA ALA A 284 7.63 26.64 -7.42
C ALA A 284 7.49 26.46 -8.95
N GLY A 285 8.43 25.75 -9.59
CA GLY A 285 8.38 25.51 -11.03
C GLY A 285 7.19 24.66 -11.48
N ILE A 286 6.77 23.67 -10.68
CA ILE A 286 5.58 22.85 -10.98
C ILE A 286 4.32 23.71 -10.94
N VAL A 287 4.20 24.62 -9.97
CA VAL A 287 3.04 25.54 -9.88
C VAL A 287 3.01 26.50 -11.07
N GLY A 288 4.12 27.16 -11.39
CA GLY A 288 4.10 28.31 -12.28
C GLY A 288 5.45 28.76 -12.86
N ALA A 289 6.32 27.83 -13.28
CA ALA A 289 7.36 28.19 -14.25
C ALA A 289 6.73 28.78 -15.51
N VAL A 290 7.31 29.86 -16.05
CA VAL A 290 6.70 30.71 -17.08
C VAL A 290 6.65 29.98 -18.42
N GLY A 291 5.46 29.57 -18.84
CA GLY A 291 5.28 28.80 -20.08
C GLY A 291 5.53 29.62 -21.35
N ASN A 292 5.99 28.93 -22.38
CA ASN A 292 6.22 29.42 -23.74
C ASN A 292 7.27 30.55 -23.85
N ASN A 293 8.24 30.59 -22.94
CA ASN A 293 9.28 31.63 -22.85
C ASN A 293 10.59 31.27 -23.60
N GLY A 294 10.72 30.03 -24.07
CA GLY A 294 11.91 29.48 -24.74
C GLY A 294 12.99 28.95 -23.79
N GLU A 295 12.71 28.92 -22.50
CA GLU A 295 13.52 28.38 -21.41
C GLU A 295 12.87 27.08 -20.87
N GLY A 296 13.51 26.40 -19.92
CA GLY A 296 13.43 24.93 -19.78
C GLY A 296 12.03 24.32 -19.63
N VAL A 297 11.27 24.66 -18.58
CA VAL A 297 10.02 23.96 -18.21
C VAL A 297 8.86 24.93 -18.01
N THR A 298 7.64 24.44 -18.16
CA THR A 298 6.41 25.19 -17.80
C THR A 298 5.77 24.63 -16.53
N GLY A 299 5.16 25.49 -15.72
CA GLY A 299 4.27 25.09 -14.63
C GLY A 299 2.81 24.95 -15.10
N VAL A 300 1.94 24.40 -14.26
CA VAL A 300 0.51 24.23 -14.59
C VAL A 300 -0.18 25.57 -14.88
N ALA A 301 0.16 26.61 -14.10
CA ALA A 301 -0.40 27.96 -14.20
C ALA A 301 0.63 29.02 -14.65
N GLY A 302 1.55 28.61 -15.54
CA GLY A 302 2.69 29.41 -16.00
C GLY A 302 2.38 30.57 -16.95
N GLY A 303 1.15 30.67 -17.46
CA GLY A 303 0.80 31.65 -18.50
C GLY A 303 1.31 31.24 -19.89
N ASN A 304 1.42 32.21 -20.80
CA ASN A 304 1.96 32.03 -22.14
C ASN A 304 2.75 33.29 -22.54
N ALA A 305 4.06 33.28 -22.32
CA ALA A 305 4.94 34.42 -22.56
C ALA A 305 5.02 34.82 -24.05
N ALA A 306 4.91 33.86 -24.98
CA ALA A 306 4.87 34.12 -26.41
C ALA A 306 3.64 34.96 -26.84
N GLU A 307 2.53 34.85 -26.11
CA GLU A 307 1.31 35.64 -26.30
C GLU A 307 1.24 36.89 -25.39
N GLY A 308 2.23 37.10 -24.53
CA GLY A 308 2.26 38.20 -23.55
C GLY A 308 1.30 38.00 -22.37
N ILE A 309 0.91 36.75 -22.09
CA ILE A 309 0.00 36.39 -21.01
C ILE A 309 0.82 36.00 -19.78
N GLU A 310 0.89 36.90 -18.78
CA GLU A 310 1.57 36.64 -17.51
C GLU A 310 0.87 35.52 -16.73
N GLY A 311 1.64 34.56 -16.22
CA GLY A 311 1.17 33.51 -15.31
C GLY A 311 0.88 34.00 -13.89
N VAL A 312 0.46 33.10 -13.02
CA VAL A 312 0.14 33.41 -11.61
C VAL A 312 1.38 33.89 -10.83
N ARG A 313 1.18 34.48 -9.65
CA ARG A 313 2.27 35.05 -8.84
C ARG A 313 2.71 34.15 -7.70
N LEU A 314 4.00 33.84 -7.63
CA LEU A 314 4.60 32.97 -6.62
C LEU A 314 5.23 33.79 -5.49
N MET A 315 4.74 33.61 -4.25
CA MET A 315 5.25 34.28 -3.05
C MET A 315 6.03 33.27 -2.19
N SER A 316 7.33 33.50 -2.01
CA SER A 316 8.17 32.60 -1.21
C SER A 316 7.94 32.83 0.30
N CYS A 317 7.52 31.78 1.00
CA CYS A 317 7.31 31.78 2.45
C CYS A 317 8.31 30.81 3.08
N GLN A 318 9.58 31.22 3.11
CA GLN A 318 10.71 30.34 3.42
C GLN A 318 10.75 29.94 4.91
N ILE A 319 10.51 28.66 5.18
CA ILE A 319 10.54 28.00 6.49
C ILE A 319 11.71 27.01 6.65
N PHE A 320 12.50 26.75 5.61
CA PHE A 320 13.75 25.97 5.66
C PHE A 320 14.94 26.76 5.10
N GLU A 321 16.12 26.59 5.71
CA GLU A 321 17.38 27.18 5.23
C GLU A 321 18.60 26.35 5.68
N GLY A 322 19.14 25.54 4.76
CA GLY A 322 20.16 24.55 5.07
C GLY A 322 19.64 23.52 6.10
N ASP A 323 20.44 23.21 7.12
CA ASP A 323 20.05 22.32 8.21
C ASP A 323 19.04 22.95 9.21
N ASN A 324 18.60 24.20 9.00
CA ASN A 324 17.70 24.91 9.91
C ASN A 324 16.25 24.91 9.41
N SER A 325 15.32 24.82 10.35
CA SER A 325 13.88 24.97 10.11
C SER A 325 13.27 26.07 11.00
N SER A 326 12.17 26.65 10.55
CA SER A 326 11.47 27.71 11.26
C SER A 326 10.45 27.16 12.27
N ASN A 327 10.38 27.79 13.44
CA ASN A 327 9.31 27.56 14.41
C ASN A 327 7.98 28.24 14.00
N ALA A 328 7.97 29.08 12.96
CA ALA A 328 6.89 30.01 12.63
C ALA A 328 6.03 29.59 11.43
N THR A 329 5.85 28.29 11.18
CA THR A 329 5.05 27.75 10.05
C THR A 329 3.62 28.27 10.00
N GLY A 330 2.87 28.24 11.11
CA GLY A 330 1.54 28.85 11.18
C GLY A 330 1.53 30.35 10.87
N GLU A 331 2.57 31.09 11.26
CA GLU A 331 2.71 32.52 10.92
C GLU A 331 3.10 32.72 9.46
N ALA A 332 3.87 31.82 8.84
CA ALA A 332 4.17 31.88 7.41
C ALA A 332 2.89 31.76 6.56
N ILE A 333 2.01 30.83 6.93
CA ILE A 333 0.68 30.67 6.34
C ILE A 333 -0.19 31.91 6.63
N ALA A 334 -0.26 32.40 7.87
CA ALA A 334 -1.07 33.59 8.19
C ALA A 334 -0.56 34.87 7.49
N TRP A 335 0.75 35.01 7.32
CA TRP A 335 1.39 36.14 6.65
C TRP A 335 1.12 36.15 5.15
N SER A 336 1.04 35.00 4.47
CA SER A 336 0.73 34.98 3.04
C SER A 336 -0.70 35.46 2.74
N ALA A 337 -1.68 35.12 3.59
CA ALA A 337 -3.05 35.67 3.52
C ALA A 337 -3.10 37.20 3.74
N ASP A 338 -2.22 37.76 4.58
CA ASP A 338 -2.08 39.22 4.75
C ASP A 338 -1.45 39.90 3.52
N ASN A 339 -0.68 39.16 2.72
CA ASN A 339 0.00 39.67 1.53
C ASN A 339 -0.70 39.30 0.21
N GLY A 340 -1.92 38.76 0.29
CA GLY A 340 -2.82 38.55 -0.85
C GLY A 340 -2.84 37.14 -1.43
N ALA A 341 -2.06 36.20 -0.89
CA ALA A 341 -2.16 34.80 -1.30
C ALA A 341 -3.54 34.22 -0.97
N VAL A 342 -4.10 33.46 -1.91
CA VAL A 342 -5.38 32.73 -1.76
C VAL A 342 -5.21 31.21 -1.82
N ILE A 343 -4.04 30.74 -2.26
CA ILE A 343 -3.63 29.34 -2.22
C ILE A 343 -2.35 29.27 -1.37
N SER A 344 -2.33 28.37 -0.39
CA SER A 344 -1.13 28.03 0.37
C SER A 344 -0.67 26.63 -0.06
N GLN A 345 0.46 26.57 -0.74
CA GLN A 345 1.12 25.33 -1.14
C GLN A 345 2.09 24.92 -0.03
N ASN A 346 2.04 23.66 0.39
CA ASN A 346 2.85 23.13 1.49
C ASN A 346 3.40 21.73 1.14
N SER A 347 4.70 21.63 0.87
CA SER A 347 5.42 20.35 0.65
C SER A 347 6.28 19.93 1.86
N TRP A 348 5.70 20.04 3.06
CA TRP A 348 6.36 19.73 4.33
C TRP A 348 5.42 19.01 5.31
N GLY A 349 5.98 18.35 6.32
CA GLY A 349 5.23 17.57 7.32
C GLY A 349 5.89 17.57 8.71
N TYR A 350 5.25 16.96 9.71
CA TYR A 350 5.91 16.69 10.99
C TYR A 350 6.79 15.45 10.95
N THR A 351 7.91 15.45 11.69
CA THR A 351 8.78 14.28 11.80
C THR A 351 8.03 13.06 12.34
N ALA A 352 8.27 11.89 11.75
CA ALA A 352 7.75 10.61 12.22
C ALA A 352 8.03 10.30 13.71
N LYS A 353 9.11 10.88 14.27
CA LYS A 353 9.50 10.73 15.69
C LYS A 353 8.56 11.44 16.67
N SER A 354 7.82 12.44 16.21
CA SER A 354 6.91 13.19 17.06
C SER A 354 5.73 12.35 17.56
N HIS A 355 5.45 11.21 16.90
CA HIS A 355 4.24 10.39 17.12
C HIS A 355 2.93 11.20 17.04
N TYR A 356 2.97 12.35 16.37
CA TYR A 356 1.92 13.34 16.39
C TYR A 356 0.75 12.89 15.50
N ASN A 357 -0.46 12.85 16.07
CA ASN A 357 -1.67 12.32 15.43
C ASN A 357 -2.85 13.30 15.44
N THR A 358 -2.55 14.59 15.55
CA THR A 358 -3.47 15.71 15.29
C THR A 358 -2.67 16.83 14.61
N ILE A 359 -3.27 18.00 14.39
CA ILE A 359 -2.49 19.20 14.03
C ILE A 359 -1.90 19.88 15.28
N ALA A 360 -0.74 20.56 15.14
CA ALA A 360 -0.21 21.45 16.17
C ALA A 360 -1.16 22.66 16.36
N PRO A 361 -1.64 22.97 17.58
CA PRO A 361 -2.68 23.97 17.81
C PRO A 361 -2.41 25.39 17.26
N SER A 362 -1.15 25.82 17.19
CA SER A 362 -0.78 27.10 16.58
C SER A 362 -0.68 27.03 15.05
N ASP A 363 -0.24 25.92 14.46
CA ASP A 363 -0.27 25.75 12.99
C ASP A 363 -1.72 25.69 12.50
N LYS A 364 -2.59 25.02 13.28
CA LYS A 364 -4.05 25.08 13.11
C LYS A 364 -4.57 26.52 13.14
N ALA A 365 -4.12 27.35 14.09
CA ALA A 365 -4.56 28.74 14.17
C ALA A 365 -4.13 29.57 12.94
N GLY A 366 -2.95 29.32 12.39
CA GLY A 366 -2.48 29.93 11.13
C GLY A 366 -3.28 29.47 9.90
N ILE A 367 -3.55 28.18 9.80
CA ILE A 367 -4.35 27.57 8.71
C ILE A 367 -5.81 28.05 8.76
N ASP A 368 -6.47 27.97 9.92
CA ASP A 368 -7.83 28.48 10.14
C ASP A 368 -7.93 29.97 9.77
N TYR A 369 -6.90 30.75 10.10
CA TYR A 369 -6.83 32.17 9.75
C TYR A 369 -6.73 32.40 8.25
N PHE A 370 -5.87 31.65 7.54
CA PHE A 370 -5.72 31.72 6.08
C PHE A 370 -7.02 31.34 5.39
N ILE A 371 -7.58 30.17 5.69
CA ILE A 371 -8.83 29.67 5.11
C ILE A 371 -9.94 30.70 5.27
N LYS A 372 -10.03 31.32 6.45
CA LYS A 372 -11.06 32.32 6.75
C LYS A 372 -10.84 33.69 6.09
N ASN A 373 -9.60 34.21 6.04
CA ASN A 373 -9.34 35.64 5.76
C ASN A 373 -8.52 35.93 4.50
N ALA A 374 -7.95 34.92 3.84
CA ALA A 374 -7.34 35.11 2.53
C ALA A 374 -8.35 35.73 1.54
N GLY A 375 -7.86 36.59 0.66
CA GLY A 375 -8.69 37.35 -0.27
C GLY A 375 -9.59 38.43 0.32
N TYR A 376 -9.60 38.67 1.65
CA TYR A 376 -10.34 39.79 2.28
C TYR A 376 -9.44 40.99 2.63
N ASP A 377 -10.05 42.17 2.77
CA ASP A 377 -9.41 43.39 3.27
C ASP A 377 -9.03 43.32 4.77
N GLU A 378 -8.49 44.41 5.33
CA GLU A 378 -8.02 44.46 6.73
C GLU A 378 -9.07 44.13 7.80
N ASN A 379 -10.36 44.19 7.47
CA ASN A 379 -11.45 43.85 8.39
C ASN A 379 -11.78 42.34 8.41
N GLY A 380 -11.24 41.56 7.44
CA GLY A 380 -11.43 40.12 7.31
C GLY A 380 -12.84 39.71 6.88
N ARG A 381 -13.13 38.40 6.82
CA ARG A 381 -14.43 37.86 6.35
C ARG A 381 -15.64 38.36 7.15
N ASP A 382 -15.46 38.59 8.44
CA ASP A 382 -16.52 38.98 9.36
C ASP A 382 -16.66 40.51 9.50
N GLY A 383 -16.67 41.25 8.39
CA GLY A 383 -16.86 42.71 8.37
C GLY A 383 -16.18 43.47 7.22
N GLY A 384 -15.32 42.82 6.45
CA GLY A 384 -14.63 43.38 5.29
C GLY A 384 -15.18 42.91 3.94
N ASN A 385 -14.55 43.41 2.88
CA ASN A 385 -14.86 43.09 1.50
C ASN A 385 -13.86 42.06 0.96
N GLN A 386 -14.31 41.21 0.03
CA GLN A 386 -13.42 40.42 -0.80
C GLN A 386 -12.68 41.35 -1.77
N VAL A 387 -11.35 41.30 -1.73
CA VAL A 387 -10.44 42.07 -2.60
C VAL A 387 -9.58 41.15 -3.48
N GLY A 388 -9.35 39.91 -3.06
CA GLY A 388 -8.68 38.88 -3.84
C GLY A 388 -9.64 38.06 -4.72
N PRO A 389 -9.11 37.23 -5.63
CA PRO A 389 -9.89 36.49 -6.63
C PRO A 389 -10.81 35.42 -6.03
N MET A 390 -10.62 35.08 -4.76
CA MET A 390 -11.39 34.08 -4.02
C MET A 390 -11.72 34.61 -2.63
N ALA A 391 -12.91 34.27 -2.12
CA ALA A 391 -13.37 34.58 -0.79
C ALA A 391 -12.98 33.45 0.18
N GLY A 392 -11.96 33.72 1.01
CA GLY A 392 -11.27 32.70 1.77
C GLY A 392 -10.11 32.10 0.97
N GLY A 393 -9.38 31.18 1.59
CA GLY A 393 -8.19 30.56 1.01
C GLY A 393 -8.25 29.04 1.06
N ILE A 394 -7.53 28.39 0.15
CA ILE A 394 -7.35 26.94 0.14
C ILE A 394 -5.92 26.61 0.61
N VAL A 395 -5.78 25.62 1.49
CA VAL A 395 -4.49 25.17 2.02
C VAL A 395 -4.27 23.74 1.55
N ILE A 396 -3.23 23.53 0.74
CA ILE A 396 -2.95 22.28 0.05
C ILE A 396 -1.65 21.72 0.63
N PHE A 397 -1.67 20.46 1.05
CA PHE A 397 -0.56 19.78 1.71
C PHE A 397 -0.20 18.46 1.03
N ALA A 398 1.10 18.18 0.93
CA ALA A 398 1.61 16.86 0.59
C ALA A 398 1.27 15.85 1.70
N ALA A 399 0.75 14.66 1.35
CA ALA A 399 0.36 13.63 2.32
C ALA A 399 1.54 13.09 3.16
N GLY A 400 2.77 13.17 2.64
CA GLY A 400 3.99 12.66 3.26
C GLY A 400 4.49 11.36 2.63
N ASN A 401 5.75 11.01 2.94
CA ASN A 401 6.53 10.02 2.17
C ASN A 401 7.04 8.85 3.05
N ASP A 402 6.29 8.48 4.09
CA ASP A 402 6.64 7.44 5.06
C ASP A 402 5.96 6.08 4.82
N ASN A 403 5.07 5.98 3.82
CA ASN A 403 4.17 4.85 3.58
C ASN A 403 3.29 4.51 4.80
N ARG A 404 2.61 5.51 5.38
CA ARG A 404 1.79 5.39 6.61
C ARG A 404 0.35 5.86 6.45
N GLY A 405 -0.49 5.35 7.36
CA GLY A 405 -1.90 5.69 7.49
C GLY A 405 -2.22 7.09 8.06
N THR A 406 -1.22 7.96 8.23
CA THR A 406 -1.33 9.28 8.89
C THR A 406 -0.30 10.25 8.31
N GLY A 407 -0.61 11.54 8.30
CA GLY A 407 0.26 12.55 7.67
C GLY A 407 -0.12 13.99 8.05
N PHE A 408 0.20 14.43 9.26
CA PHE A 408 -0.02 15.83 9.65
C PHE A 408 1.12 16.75 9.17
N PRO A 409 0.83 18.00 8.72
CA PRO A 409 -0.47 18.68 8.81
C PRO A 409 -1.56 18.29 7.78
N ALA A 410 -1.26 17.52 6.73
CA ALA A 410 -2.21 17.21 5.65
C ALA A 410 -3.53 16.59 6.14
N GLU A 411 -3.46 15.67 7.11
CA GLU A 411 -4.64 15.01 7.75
C GLU A 411 -5.54 15.98 8.54
N TYR A 412 -5.23 17.27 8.62
CA TYR A 412 -6.15 18.27 9.14
C TYR A 412 -7.24 18.61 8.11
N GLU A 413 -8.42 17.99 8.25
CA GLU A 413 -9.56 17.99 7.32
C GLU A 413 -9.91 19.30 6.56
N PRO A 414 -9.74 20.52 7.11
CA PRO A 414 -9.93 21.76 6.33
C PRO A 414 -8.85 22.02 5.25
N CYS A 415 -7.73 21.31 5.28
CA CYS A 415 -6.75 21.27 4.21
C CYS A 415 -7.19 20.33 3.08
N VAL A 416 -6.55 20.43 1.91
CA VAL A 416 -6.58 19.42 0.85
C VAL A 416 -5.29 18.59 0.92
N ALA A 417 -5.41 17.31 1.23
CA ALA A 417 -4.32 16.36 1.32
C ALA A 417 -4.07 15.65 -0.02
N VAL A 418 -2.82 15.74 -0.51
CA VAL A 418 -2.42 15.27 -1.84
C VAL A 418 -1.47 14.06 -1.75
N ALA A 419 -1.94 12.90 -2.22
CA ALA A 419 -1.14 11.69 -2.40
C ALA A 419 -0.43 11.63 -3.77
N ALA A 420 0.56 10.73 -3.91
CA ALA A 420 1.41 10.63 -5.10
C ALA A 420 1.19 9.34 -5.93
N ILE A 421 1.04 9.51 -7.24
CA ILE A 421 1.07 8.41 -8.24
C ILE A 421 2.29 8.50 -9.18
N GLY A 422 2.64 7.36 -9.78
CA GLY A 422 3.55 7.28 -10.92
C GLY A 422 2.85 7.53 -12.26
N GLY A 423 3.62 7.56 -13.35
CA GLY A 423 3.13 7.76 -14.72
C GLY A 423 2.46 6.53 -15.37
N ASP A 424 2.12 5.54 -14.55
CA ASP A 424 1.40 4.32 -14.87
C ASP A 424 0.08 4.19 -14.07
N TYR A 425 -0.37 5.29 -13.45
CA TYR A 425 -1.47 5.40 -12.48
C TYR A 425 -1.30 4.62 -11.17
N GLU A 426 -0.19 3.91 -10.96
CA GLU A 426 0.00 3.17 -9.71
C GLU A 426 0.35 4.13 -8.56
N ARG A 427 -0.15 3.80 -7.37
CA ARG A 427 0.24 4.46 -6.12
C ARG A 427 1.74 4.26 -5.89
N THR A 428 2.46 5.35 -5.64
CA THR A 428 3.90 5.33 -5.32
C THR A 428 4.18 4.57 -4.03
N TRP A 429 5.37 3.96 -3.93
CA TRP A 429 5.72 3.11 -2.78
C TRP A 429 5.83 3.88 -1.46
N TYR A 430 6.13 5.18 -1.52
CA TYR A 430 6.37 6.06 -0.36
C TYR A 430 5.15 6.82 0.15
N THR A 431 4.10 7.06 -0.67
CA THR A 431 3.03 8.01 -0.27
C THR A 431 2.29 7.56 0.99
N ASN A 432 2.08 8.46 1.93
CA ASN A 432 1.10 8.26 3.00
C ASN A 432 -0.31 8.16 2.38
N PHE A 433 -1.22 7.55 3.13
CA PHE A 433 -2.49 7.06 2.59
C PHE A 433 -3.58 7.00 3.67
N GLY A 434 -4.85 7.00 3.27
CA GLY A 434 -6.00 6.80 4.15
C GLY A 434 -7.21 7.64 3.73
N ASN A 435 -8.34 7.46 4.42
CA ASN A 435 -9.61 8.16 4.13
C ASN A 435 -9.57 9.68 4.38
N TRP A 436 -8.42 10.23 4.81
CA TRP A 436 -8.15 11.66 4.96
C TRP A 436 -7.41 12.26 3.75
N VAL A 437 -6.99 11.44 2.79
CA VAL A 437 -6.46 11.90 1.50
C VAL A 437 -7.65 12.35 0.65
N ASP A 438 -7.62 13.58 0.15
CA ASP A 438 -8.70 14.14 -0.67
C ASP A 438 -8.47 13.85 -2.16
N ILE A 439 -7.23 13.91 -2.64
CA ILE A 439 -6.90 13.77 -4.06
C ILE A 439 -5.47 13.24 -4.25
N CYS A 440 -5.14 12.78 -5.46
CA CYS A 440 -3.77 12.43 -5.83
C CYS A 440 -3.31 13.12 -7.12
N ALA A 441 -2.00 13.21 -7.29
CA ALA A 441 -1.36 13.85 -8.43
C ALA A 441 0.00 13.18 -8.77
N PRO A 442 0.60 13.51 -9.93
CA PRO A 442 1.92 12.99 -10.32
C PRO A 442 3.03 13.32 -9.31
N GLY A 443 3.45 12.34 -8.52
CA GLY A 443 4.59 12.48 -7.59
C GLY A 443 5.86 11.79 -8.07
N GLY A 444 5.74 10.85 -9.02
CA GLY A 444 6.86 10.17 -9.67
C GLY A 444 7.44 8.99 -8.88
N ASP A 445 8.19 8.15 -9.60
CA ASP A 445 8.78 6.92 -9.10
C ASP A 445 10.11 6.64 -9.83
N SER A 446 11.21 6.77 -9.10
CA SER A 446 12.58 6.67 -9.62
C SER A 446 13.00 5.23 -9.94
N ASP A 447 12.50 4.23 -9.22
CA ASP A 447 12.68 2.80 -9.57
C ASP A 447 12.04 2.50 -10.94
N LYS A 448 11.00 3.25 -11.31
CA LYS A 448 10.32 3.17 -12.62
C LYS A 448 10.83 4.15 -13.69
N GLN A 449 11.80 5.02 -13.38
CA GLN A 449 12.23 6.14 -14.26
C GLN A 449 11.05 7.06 -14.65
N GLN A 450 10.29 7.49 -13.65
CA GLN A 450 9.11 8.35 -13.75
C GLN A 450 9.25 9.59 -12.86
N GLU A 451 10.44 10.12 -12.64
CA GLU A 451 10.67 11.31 -11.81
C GLU A 451 10.00 12.58 -12.40
N VAL A 452 9.65 13.52 -11.54
CA VAL A 452 9.00 14.80 -11.89
C VAL A 452 10.07 15.87 -12.14
N LEU A 453 10.25 16.26 -13.41
CA LEU A 453 11.18 17.32 -13.81
C LEU A 453 10.62 18.72 -13.52
N SER A 454 11.42 19.58 -12.88
CA SER A 454 11.14 21.01 -12.62
C SER A 454 12.43 21.83 -12.48
N THR A 455 12.30 23.12 -12.17
CA THR A 455 13.39 24.09 -11.92
C THR A 455 14.16 23.80 -10.63
N VAL A 456 15.46 24.05 -10.60
CA VAL A 456 16.29 24.07 -9.38
C VAL A 456 17.27 25.26 -9.43
N PRO A 457 17.83 25.73 -8.30
CA PRO A 457 18.65 26.94 -8.27
C PRO A 457 19.79 26.98 -9.28
N ASN A 458 20.19 28.20 -9.66
CA ASN A 458 21.25 28.47 -10.65
C ASN A 458 20.88 28.07 -12.08
N ASP A 459 19.73 28.54 -12.58
CA ASP A 459 19.24 28.33 -13.97
C ASP A 459 19.27 26.86 -14.43
N SER A 460 19.00 25.94 -13.51
CA SER A 460 19.19 24.49 -13.66
C SER A 460 17.89 23.73 -13.47
N TYR A 461 17.87 22.44 -13.86
CA TYR A 461 16.66 21.63 -13.86
C TYR A 461 16.94 20.24 -13.29
N GLY A 462 16.02 19.75 -12.47
CA GLY A 462 16.16 18.52 -11.69
C GLY A 462 14.88 17.70 -11.66
N ALA A 463 15.03 16.38 -11.63
CA ALA A 463 13.94 15.41 -11.58
C ALA A 463 13.91 14.75 -10.21
N TYR A 464 12.79 14.86 -9.48
CA TYR A 464 12.61 14.37 -8.12
C TYR A 464 11.37 13.45 -8.00
N GLU A 465 11.28 12.70 -6.91
CA GLU A 465 10.08 11.96 -6.52
C GLU A 465 9.56 12.42 -5.13
N GLY A 466 8.24 12.39 -4.94
CA GLY A 466 7.62 12.65 -3.64
C GLY A 466 6.18 13.16 -3.73
N THR A 467 5.43 13.06 -2.62
CA THR A 467 4.19 13.85 -2.44
C THR A 467 4.46 15.35 -2.48
N SER A 468 5.70 15.77 -2.20
CA SER A 468 6.20 17.13 -2.44
C SER A 468 6.11 17.60 -3.89
N GLN A 469 6.14 16.68 -4.85
CA GLN A 469 6.00 16.95 -6.28
C GLN A 469 4.54 16.87 -6.71
N ALA A 470 3.74 15.96 -6.12
CA ALA A 470 2.30 15.87 -6.37
C ALA A 470 1.52 17.11 -5.85
N CYS A 471 1.82 17.60 -4.64
CA CYS A 471 1.15 18.75 -4.03
C CYS A 471 1.15 20.05 -4.90
N PRO A 472 2.26 20.48 -5.51
CA PRO A 472 2.28 21.67 -6.37
C PRO A 472 1.53 21.48 -7.69
N HIS A 473 1.30 20.26 -8.20
CA HIS A 473 0.40 20.05 -9.35
C HIS A 473 -1.04 20.45 -9.01
N VAL A 474 -1.55 20.00 -7.86
CA VAL A 474 -2.89 20.37 -7.37
C VAL A 474 -2.95 21.88 -7.07
N SER A 475 -1.87 22.45 -6.56
CA SER A 475 -1.80 23.90 -6.28
C SER A 475 -1.71 24.76 -7.55
N GLY A 476 -1.04 24.26 -8.59
CA GLY A 476 -1.05 24.86 -9.93
C GLY A 476 -2.40 24.74 -10.62
N ALA A 477 -3.07 23.58 -10.52
CA ALA A 477 -4.44 23.39 -10.97
C ALA A 477 -5.40 24.35 -10.27
N ALA A 478 -5.32 24.44 -8.94
CA ALA A 478 -6.06 25.41 -8.13
C ALA A 478 -5.81 26.86 -8.59
N ALA A 479 -4.56 27.23 -8.88
CA ALA A 479 -4.22 28.58 -9.33
C ALA A 479 -4.76 28.89 -10.75
N LEU A 480 -4.72 27.92 -11.66
CA LEU A 480 -5.32 28.03 -12.99
C LEU A 480 -6.84 28.22 -12.88
N LEU A 481 -7.51 27.37 -12.11
CA LEU A 481 -8.96 27.43 -11.87
C LEU A 481 -9.38 28.74 -11.19
N VAL A 482 -8.61 29.23 -10.21
CA VAL A 482 -8.84 30.55 -9.59
C VAL A 482 -8.64 31.68 -10.60
N SER A 483 -7.71 31.59 -11.55
CA SER A 483 -7.58 32.62 -12.59
C SER A 483 -8.76 32.66 -13.58
N TYR A 484 -9.45 31.52 -13.75
CA TYR A 484 -10.57 31.38 -14.68
C TYR A 484 -11.93 31.67 -14.01
N PHE A 485 -12.20 31.08 -12.84
CA PHE A 485 -13.45 31.25 -12.08
C PHE A 485 -13.42 32.36 -11.04
N GLY A 486 -12.22 32.76 -10.59
CA GLY A 486 -12.05 33.74 -9.54
C GLY A 486 -12.73 35.06 -9.88
N SER A 487 -13.57 35.51 -8.97
CA SER A 487 -14.43 36.66 -9.14
C SER A 487 -15.07 37.03 -7.81
N GLN A 488 -15.78 38.15 -7.77
CA GLN A 488 -16.58 38.52 -6.60
C GLN A 488 -17.62 37.44 -6.27
N GLY A 489 -17.46 36.77 -5.13
CA GLY A 489 -18.36 35.72 -4.64
C GLY A 489 -17.88 34.28 -4.86
N PHE A 490 -16.83 34.05 -5.66
CA PHE A 490 -16.19 32.73 -5.77
C PHE A 490 -15.50 32.38 -4.44
N THR A 491 -15.70 31.18 -3.89
CA THR A 491 -15.19 30.79 -2.56
C THR A 491 -14.15 29.66 -2.62
N ALA A 492 -13.37 29.51 -1.55
CA ALA A 492 -12.47 28.36 -1.39
C ALA A 492 -13.22 27.02 -1.37
N ASP A 493 -14.43 26.99 -0.80
CA ASP A 493 -15.31 25.82 -0.79
C ASP A 493 -15.69 25.40 -2.23
N MET A 494 -16.09 26.37 -3.08
CA MET A 494 -16.39 26.11 -4.49
C MET A 494 -15.18 25.57 -5.27
N LEU A 495 -13.97 26.06 -4.96
CA LEU A 495 -12.74 25.54 -5.57
C LEU A 495 -12.42 24.11 -5.14
N ARG A 496 -12.61 23.78 -3.85
CA ARG A 496 -12.44 22.42 -3.32
C ARG A 496 -13.45 21.47 -3.97
N ASP A 497 -14.73 21.85 -4.00
CA ASP A 497 -15.80 21.10 -4.67
C ASP A 497 -15.45 20.81 -6.14
N ILE A 498 -14.93 21.80 -6.88
CA ILE A 498 -14.50 21.63 -8.28
C ILE A 498 -13.34 20.63 -8.37
N LEU A 499 -12.28 20.78 -7.56
CA LEU A 499 -11.10 19.90 -7.60
C LEU A 499 -11.45 18.44 -7.25
N GLU A 500 -12.24 18.22 -6.21
CA GLU A 500 -12.60 16.88 -5.73
C GLU A 500 -13.64 16.20 -6.62
N SER A 501 -14.69 16.92 -7.02
CA SER A 501 -15.74 16.32 -7.86
C SER A 501 -15.28 16.02 -9.29
N SER A 502 -14.30 16.77 -9.82
CA SER A 502 -13.77 16.59 -11.17
C SER A 502 -12.64 15.58 -11.30
N ALA A 503 -12.07 15.12 -10.17
CA ALA A 503 -10.99 14.13 -10.16
C ALA A 503 -11.33 12.90 -11.03
N ARG A 504 -10.31 12.38 -11.72
CA ARG A 504 -10.43 11.18 -12.54
C ARG A 504 -10.35 9.96 -11.65
N ASP A 505 -11.38 9.12 -11.71
CA ASP A 505 -11.37 7.81 -11.04
C ASP A 505 -10.24 6.93 -11.59
N ILE A 506 -9.40 6.42 -10.68
CA ILE A 506 -8.26 5.54 -10.96
C ILE A 506 -8.36 4.21 -10.19
N SER A 507 -9.54 3.87 -9.65
CA SER A 507 -9.81 2.64 -8.88
C SER A 507 -9.48 1.35 -9.64
N GLN A 508 -9.53 1.38 -10.98
CA GLN A 508 -9.07 0.27 -11.83
C GLN A 508 -7.55 0.01 -11.75
N TYR A 509 -6.77 1.00 -11.31
CA TYR A 509 -5.31 0.92 -11.17
C TYR A 509 -4.87 0.81 -9.71
N VAL A 510 -5.62 1.40 -8.77
CA VAL A 510 -5.29 1.40 -7.34
C VAL A 510 -6.32 0.64 -6.52
N THR A 511 -5.90 -0.52 -5.98
CA THR A 511 -6.76 -1.35 -5.13
C THR A 511 -6.79 -0.87 -3.67
N SER A 512 -7.54 0.21 -3.37
CA SER A 512 -8.18 0.53 -2.08
C SER A 512 -8.61 2.01 -2.01
N ASP A 513 -9.57 2.33 -1.11
CA ASP A 513 -10.18 3.66 -0.89
C ASP A 513 -9.22 4.72 -0.26
N VAL A 514 -7.94 4.73 -0.64
CA VAL A 514 -6.86 5.42 0.10
C VAL A 514 -6.14 6.53 -0.68
N MET A 515 -6.61 6.84 -1.90
CA MET A 515 -6.07 7.89 -2.78
C MET A 515 -7.05 9.07 -2.99
N GLY A 516 -8.04 9.19 -2.10
CA GLY A 516 -9.09 10.20 -2.19
C GLY A 516 -10.00 10.04 -3.40
N HIS A 517 -10.47 11.16 -3.94
CA HIS A 517 -11.39 11.25 -5.07
C HIS A 517 -10.79 10.81 -6.42
N GLY A 518 -9.47 10.57 -6.47
CA GLY A 518 -8.77 10.13 -7.68
C GLY A 518 -7.67 11.10 -8.11
N LEU A 519 -7.32 11.06 -9.40
CA LEU A 519 -6.26 11.88 -9.99
C LEU A 519 -6.78 13.29 -10.36
N VAL A 520 -6.05 14.34 -9.99
CA VAL A 520 -6.35 15.71 -10.43
C VAL A 520 -6.38 15.83 -11.96
N ASP A 521 -7.44 16.44 -12.49
CA ASP A 521 -7.69 16.54 -13.93
C ASP A 521 -8.19 17.95 -14.29
N VAL A 522 -7.30 18.79 -14.84
CA VAL A 522 -7.58 20.22 -15.06
C VAL A 522 -8.65 20.45 -16.15
N GLN A 523 -8.71 19.59 -17.17
CA GLN A 523 -9.76 19.66 -18.20
C GLN A 523 -11.13 19.33 -17.60
N ARG A 524 -11.27 18.27 -16.80
CA ARG A 524 -12.54 17.96 -16.11
C ARG A 524 -12.92 19.06 -15.12
N ALA A 525 -11.94 19.66 -14.43
CA ALA A 525 -12.19 20.76 -13.51
C ALA A 525 -12.74 22.02 -14.20
N LEU A 526 -12.35 22.29 -15.46
CA LEU A 526 -12.93 23.38 -16.25
C LEU A 526 -14.29 23.01 -16.87
N ALA A 527 -14.48 21.75 -17.26
CA ALA A 527 -15.75 21.22 -17.75
C ALA A 527 -16.91 21.40 -16.76
N THR A 528 -16.64 21.48 -15.44
CA THR A 528 -17.65 21.79 -14.41
C THR A 528 -18.42 23.10 -14.63
N ALA A 529 -17.90 24.00 -15.48
CA ALA A 529 -18.52 25.28 -15.81
C ALA A 529 -18.99 25.39 -17.27
N SER A 530 -19.06 24.28 -18.02
CA SER A 530 -19.81 24.27 -19.26
C SER A 530 -21.25 24.75 -19.00
N THR A 531 -21.77 25.49 -19.97
CA THR A 531 -23.21 25.81 -20.07
C THR A 531 -23.79 25.40 -21.42
N VAL A 532 -22.95 24.73 -22.23
CA VAL A 532 -23.32 24.13 -23.50
C VAL A 532 -23.87 22.74 -23.21
N ARG A 533 -24.63 22.16 -24.14
CA ARG A 533 -25.23 20.83 -23.97
C ARG A 533 -24.63 19.91 -25.02
N PRO A 534 -24.34 18.65 -24.69
CA PRO A 534 -23.97 17.66 -25.69
C PRO A 534 -25.06 17.53 -26.75
N ASP A 535 -24.63 17.14 -27.95
CA ASP A 535 -25.54 16.81 -29.04
C ASP A 535 -26.50 15.67 -28.63
N PRO A 536 -27.72 15.62 -29.18
CA PRO A 536 -28.71 14.61 -28.80
C PRO A 536 -28.35 13.22 -29.33
N ILE A 537 -28.61 12.19 -28.52
CA ILE A 537 -28.54 10.79 -28.96
C ILE A 537 -29.67 10.52 -29.96
N THR A 538 -29.31 10.26 -31.22
CA THR A 538 -30.30 10.07 -32.31
C THR A 538 -30.59 8.61 -32.67
N ASP A 539 -29.79 7.67 -32.20
CA ASP A 539 -29.75 6.28 -32.71
C ASP A 539 -29.81 5.22 -31.60
N LEU A 540 -30.55 5.49 -30.52
CA LEU A 540 -30.86 4.51 -29.49
C LEU A 540 -31.53 3.27 -30.12
N GLU A 541 -30.87 2.13 -30.06
CA GLU A 541 -31.37 0.82 -30.47
C GLU A 541 -31.68 -0.02 -29.23
N LEU A 542 -32.84 -0.69 -29.20
CA LEU A 542 -33.29 -1.49 -28.05
C LEU A 542 -33.54 -2.95 -28.47
N SER A 543 -33.15 -3.89 -27.62
CA SER A 543 -33.48 -5.32 -27.78
C SER A 543 -33.86 -5.96 -26.44
N VAL A 544 -34.98 -6.68 -26.43
CA VAL A 544 -35.51 -7.36 -25.24
C VAL A 544 -34.96 -8.78 -25.15
N ARG A 545 -34.54 -9.17 -23.94
CA ARG A 545 -34.31 -10.57 -23.57
C ARG A 545 -34.93 -10.79 -22.19
N SER A 546 -36.04 -11.51 -22.11
CA SER A 546 -36.78 -11.68 -20.85
C SER A 546 -37.06 -10.33 -20.16
N ASN A 547 -36.77 -10.16 -18.87
CA ASN A 547 -36.85 -8.88 -18.16
C ASN A 547 -35.60 -7.98 -18.25
N PHE A 548 -34.78 -8.18 -19.28
CA PHE A 548 -33.69 -7.27 -19.65
C PHE A 548 -34.03 -6.51 -20.94
N VAL A 549 -33.61 -5.25 -20.99
CA VAL A 549 -33.54 -4.45 -22.23
C VAL A 549 -32.08 -4.07 -22.46
N ASN A 550 -31.45 -4.71 -23.44
CA ASN A 550 -30.13 -4.26 -23.90
C ASN A 550 -30.34 -3.04 -24.80
N TYR A 551 -29.47 -2.04 -24.67
CA TYR A 551 -29.49 -0.84 -25.49
C TYR A 551 -28.13 -0.60 -26.13
N SER A 552 -28.13 0.04 -27.31
CA SER A 552 -26.94 0.48 -28.04
C SER A 552 -27.19 1.88 -28.61
N LEU A 553 -26.15 2.70 -28.72
CA LEU A 553 -26.22 4.09 -29.18
C LEU A 553 -24.85 4.59 -29.63
N THR A 554 -24.80 5.66 -30.41
CA THR A 554 -23.56 6.35 -30.77
C THR A 554 -23.27 7.48 -29.79
N ILE A 555 -22.02 7.64 -29.35
CA ILE A 555 -21.58 8.77 -28.52
C ILE A 555 -21.66 10.06 -29.36
N PRO A 556 -22.48 11.06 -28.96
CA PRO A 556 -22.59 12.33 -29.65
C PRO A 556 -21.37 13.23 -29.39
N ALA A 557 -21.27 14.33 -30.12
CA ALA A 557 -20.28 15.38 -29.84
C ALA A 557 -20.70 16.24 -28.65
N ASP A 558 -19.74 16.93 -28.05
CA ASP A 558 -19.97 18.10 -27.21
C ASP A 558 -19.11 19.28 -27.71
N GLU A 559 -19.66 20.50 -27.71
CA GLU A 559 -19.01 21.63 -28.41
C GLU A 559 -17.79 22.16 -27.63
N ASP A 560 -17.85 22.18 -26.29
CA ASP A 560 -16.77 22.69 -25.44
C ASP A 560 -15.98 21.61 -24.67
N ASP A 561 -16.52 20.40 -24.56
CA ASP A 561 -15.89 19.25 -23.90
C ASP A 561 -15.56 18.05 -24.84
N GLU A 562 -15.67 18.24 -26.16
CA GLU A 562 -15.46 17.25 -27.24
C GLU A 562 -16.50 16.10 -27.27
N HIS A 563 -16.80 15.47 -26.14
CA HIS A 563 -17.80 14.41 -26.00
C HIS A 563 -18.50 14.49 -24.61
N PRO A 564 -19.72 13.93 -24.44
CA PRO A 564 -20.38 13.90 -23.14
C PRO A 564 -19.61 13.07 -22.11
N THR A 565 -19.87 13.32 -20.83
CA THR A 565 -19.35 12.52 -19.71
C THR A 565 -20.22 11.30 -19.42
N TYR A 566 -21.54 11.45 -19.47
CA TYR A 566 -22.51 10.41 -19.12
C TYR A 566 -23.53 10.19 -20.22
N VAL A 567 -24.03 8.95 -20.31
CA VAL A 567 -25.25 8.62 -21.05
C VAL A 567 -26.29 8.08 -20.08
N ASN A 568 -27.45 8.73 -20.05
CA ASN A 568 -28.57 8.39 -19.19
C ASN A 568 -29.67 7.75 -20.03
N VAL A 569 -30.14 6.56 -19.64
CA VAL A 569 -31.25 5.84 -20.28
C VAL A 569 -32.40 5.72 -19.28
N TYR A 570 -33.44 6.52 -19.48
CA TYR A 570 -34.62 6.64 -18.61
C TYR A 570 -35.71 5.66 -19.04
N TYR A 571 -36.39 5.03 -18.08
CA TYR A 571 -37.44 4.05 -18.35
C TYR A 571 -38.63 4.16 -17.39
N SER A 572 -39.83 3.84 -17.89
CA SER A 572 -41.08 3.91 -17.13
C SER A 572 -42.12 2.91 -17.65
N THR A 573 -43.00 2.40 -16.78
CA THR A 573 -44.19 1.63 -17.18
C THR A 573 -45.34 2.52 -17.63
N SER A 574 -45.21 3.85 -17.47
CA SER A 574 -46.15 4.87 -17.96
C SER A 574 -45.53 5.68 -19.10
N PRO A 575 -46.33 6.23 -20.04
CA PRO A 575 -45.82 7.06 -21.14
C PRO A 575 -44.94 8.22 -20.63
N ILE A 576 -43.80 8.43 -21.30
CA ILE A 576 -42.84 9.50 -20.98
C ILE A 576 -43.16 10.73 -21.83
N ASP A 577 -43.29 11.91 -21.21
CA ASP A 577 -43.36 13.20 -21.89
C ASP A 577 -41.99 13.88 -21.89
N ILE A 578 -41.25 13.72 -22.99
CA ILE A 578 -39.91 14.32 -23.16
C ILE A 578 -39.93 15.86 -23.26
N THR A 579 -41.10 16.51 -23.30
CA THR A 579 -41.20 17.97 -23.25
C THR A 579 -41.16 18.54 -21.83
N ASP A 580 -41.47 17.73 -20.81
CA ASP A 580 -41.27 18.05 -19.40
C ASP A 580 -39.99 17.36 -18.90
N SER A 581 -38.84 18.00 -19.13
CA SER A 581 -37.54 17.48 -18.74
C SER A 581 -37.41 17.20 -17.24
N ALA A 582 -38.11 17.94 -16.38
CA ALA A 582 -38.10 17.73 -14.95
C ALA A 582 -38.81 16.43 -14.56
N SER A 583 -39.87 16.05 -15.29
CA SER A 583 -40.52 14.75 -15.12
C SER A 583 -39.62 13.59 -15.56
N VAL A 584 -38.86 13.73 -16.65
CA VAL A 584 -38.00 12.67 -17.18
C VAL A 584 -36.80 12.40 -16.28
N VAL A 585 -36.10 13.44 -15.80
CA VAL A 585 -34.92 13.24 -14.92
C VAL A 585 -35.28 12.66 -13.55
N ALA A 586 -36.56 12.67 -13.17
CA ALA A 586 -37.08 12.03 -11.96
C ALA A 586 -37.44 10.54 -12.15
N LEU A 587 -37.34 10.00 -13.38
CA LEU A 587 -37.61 8.59 -13.68
C LEU A 587 -36.44 7.68 -13.26
N PRO A 588 -36.71 6.39 -13.00
CA PRO A 588 -35.68 5.36 -13.01
C PRO A 588 -34.84 5.44 -14.28
N ASN A 589 -33.53 5.33 -14.12
CA ASN A 589 -32.58 5.37 -15.23
C ASN A 589 -31.35 4.53 -14.95
N VAL A 590 -30.67 4.14 -16.03
CA VAL A 590 -29.29 3.67 -16.01
C VAL A 590 -28.42 4.84 -16.46
N SER A 591 -27.40 5.18 -15.69
CA SER A 591 -26.47 6.28 -15.97
C SER A 591 -25.07 5.70 -16.05
N GLU A 592 -24.48 5.73 -17.24
CA GLU A 592 -23.16 5.16 -17.52
C GLU A 592 -22.17 6.27 -17.86
N MET A 593 -20.95 6.20 -17.32
CA MET A 593 -19.87 7.12 -17.67
C MET A 593 -19.20 6.65 -18.95
N VAL A 594 -19.07 7.55 -19.93
CA VAL A 594 -18.64 7.24 -21.30
C VAL A 594 -17.35 7.97 -21.71
N THR A 595 -16.55 8.44 -20.74
CA THR A 595 -15.35 9.25 -21.02
C THR A 595 -14.19 8.50 -21.68
N ASP A 596 -14.26 7.16 -21.74
CA ASP A 596 -13.28 6.33 -22.44
C ASP A 596 -13.65 6.08 -23.92
N TYR A 597 -14.74 6.69 -24.41
CA TYR A 597 -15.27 6.54 -25.77
C TYR A 597 -15.12 7.84 -26.56
N ALA A 598 -14.74 7.75 -27.82
CA ALA A 598 -14.66 8.90 -28.71
C ALA A 598 -16.04 9.24 -29.34
N VAL A 599 -16.19 10.47 -29.82
CA VAL A 599 -17.34 10.87 -30.64
C VAL A 599 -17.50 9.93 -31.83
N GLY A 600 -18.68 9.36 -32.00
CA GLY A 600 -18.96 8.38 -33.06
C GLY A 600 -18.73 6.91 -32.68
N ASP A 601 -18.17 6.61 -31.50
CA ASP A 601 -18.09 5.24 -31.01
C ASP A 601 -19.46 4.69 -30.61
N LYS A 602 -19.61 3.37 -30.72
CA LYS A 602 -20.82 2.66 -30.28
C LYS A 602 -20.70 2.23 -28.82
N PHE A 603 -21.57 2.77 -27.98
CA PHE A 603 -21.77 2.35 -26.61
C PHE A 603 -22.88 1.30 -26.51
N SER A 604 -22.85 0.42 -25.51
CA SER A 604 -23.92 -0.55 -25.25
C SER A 604 -24.00 -0.92 -23.77
N GLY A 605 -25.23 -1.04 -23.27
CA GLY A 605 -25.50 -1.36 -21.87
C GLY A 605 -26.81 -2.14 -21.71
N VAL A 606 -27.24 -2.36 -20.46
CA VAL A 606 -28.44 -3.14 -20.14
C VAL A 606 -29.26 -2.49 -19.03
N ILE A 607 -30.57 -2.46 -19.21
CA ILE A 607 -31.54 -2.22 -18.14
C ILE A 607 -32.00 -3.59 -17.64
N SER A 608 -31.70 -3.90 -16.38
CA SER A 608 -31.93 -5.21 -15.76
C SER A 608 -33.03 -5.20 -14.70
N ALA A 609 -33.49 -6.40 -14.30
CA ALA A 609 -34.41 -6.60 -13.19
C ALA A 609 -35.76 -5.85 -13.34
N LEU A 610 -36.24 -5.73 -14.59
CA LEU A 610 -37.57 -5.22 -14.88
C LEU A 610 -38.66 -6.22 -14.48
N GLU A 611 -39.91 -5.79 -14.51
CA GLU A 611 -41.06 -6.69 -14.41
C GLU A 611 -41.19 -7.51 -15.71
N PHE A 612 -41.52 -8.80 -15.59
CA PHE A 612 -41.75 -9.68 -16.75
C PHE A 612 -43.07 -9.32 -17.47
N GLU A 613 -43.17 -9.66 -18.76
CA GLU A 613 -44.37 -9.45 -19.61
C GLU A 613 -44.96 -8.02 -19.58
N THR A 614 -44.13 -7.03 -19.27
CA THR A 614 -44.54 -5.66 -18.92
C THR A 614 -44.05 -4.66 -19.97
N LYS A 615 -44.92 -3.71 -20.34
CA LYS A 615 -44.57 -2.65 -21.28
C LYS A 615 -43.76 -1.55 -20.58
N TYR A 616 -42.65 -1.17 -21.20
CA TYR A 616 -41.83 -0.02 -20.83
C TYR A 616 -41.74 0.99 -21.98
N TYR A 617 -41.71 2.26 -21.60
CA TYR A 617 -41.38 3.42 -22.43
C TYR A 617 -39.95 3.84 -22.05
N ILE A 618 -39.09 4.04 -23.04
CA ILE A 618 -37.64 4.26 -22.84
C ILE A 618 -37.18 5.44 -23.69
N THR A 619 -36.34 6.30 -23.12
CA THR A 619 -35.65 7.42 -23.80
C THR A 619 -34.23 7.56 -23.26
N SER A 620 -33.36 8.30 -23.95
CA SER A 620 -31.98 8.54 -23.54
C SER A 620 -31.59 10.01 -23.69
N ALA A 621 -30.59 10.46 -22.92
CA ALA A 621 -29.93 11.74 -23.11
C ALA A 621 -28.44 11.61 -22.77
N ALA A 622 -27.61 12.35 -23.50
CA ALA A 622 -26.21 12.57 -23.14
C ALA A 622 -26.14 13.70 -22.09
N CYS A 623 -25.05 13.73 -21.33
CA CYS A 623 -24.83 14.71 -20.27
C CYS A 623 -23.33 15.00 -20.14
N ASP A 624 -22.96 16.27 -20.06
CA ASP A 624 -21.59 16.72 -19.82
C ASP A 624 -21.19 16.60 -18.33
N PHE A 625 -20.06 17.19 -17.96
CA PHE A 625 -19.60 17.24 -16.56
C PHE A 625 -20.36 18.28 -15.71
N ALA A 626 -20.79 19.40 -16.29
CA ALA A 626 -21.58 20.45 -15.63
C ALA A 626 -23.06 20.09 -15.41
N ARG A 627 -23.50 18.91 -15.85
CA ARG A 627 -24.87 18.37 -15.81
C ARG A 627 -25.86 19.03 -16.79
N ASN A 628 -25.35 19.64 -17.85
CA ASN A 628 -26.13 20.05 -19.00
C ASN A 628 -26.57 18.80 -19.78
N LEU A 629 -27.86 18.48 -19.71
CA LEU A 629 -28.46 17.39 -20.49
C LEU A 629 -28.64 17.79 -21.96
N SER A 630 -28.34 16.87 -22.88
CA SER A 630 -28.77 16.93 -24.27
C SER A 630 -30.30 16.97 -24.38
N THR A 631 -30.82 17.23 -25.59
CA THR A 631 -32.23 16.91 -25.84
C THR A 631 -32.43 15.39 -25.77
N PHE A 632 -33.57 14.94 -25.20
CA PHE A 632 -33.90 13.52 -25.12
C PHE A 632 -34.12 12.89 -26.50
N SER A 633 -33.70 11.64 -26.65
CA SER A 633 -34.01 10.80 -27.81
C SER A 633 -35.51 10.54 -27.92
N ALA A 634 -35.97 10.13 -29.11
CA ALA A 634 -37.36 9.68 -29.27
C ALA A 634 -37.70 8.56 -28.28
N VAL A 635 -38.91 8.62 -27.71
CA VAL A 635 -39.42 7.57 -26.82
C VAL A 635 -39.72 6.31 -27.63
N GLN A 636 -39.20 5.18 -27.17
CA GLN A 636 -39.47 3.85 -27.75
C GLN A 636 -40.27 2.99 -26.77
N GLU A 637 -41.11 2.11 -27.32
CA GLU A 637 -41.89 1.15 -26.55
C GLU A 637 -41.31 -0.25 -26.72
N VAL A 638 -41.09 -0.94 -25.60
CA VAL A 638 -40.72 -2.36 -25.54
C VAL A 638 -41.60 -3.09 -24.55
N THR A 639 -41.77 -4.41 -24.73
CA THR A 639 -42.42 -5.28 -23.75
C THR A 639 -41.45 -6.38 -23.38
N THR A 640 -41.20 -6.55 -22.08
CA THR A 640 -40.33 -7.63 -21.56
C THR A 640 -40.93 -9.01 -21.83
N GLY A 641 -40.07 -10.02 -21.89
CA GLY A 641 -40.48 -11.43 -22.02
C GLY A 641 -40.96 -12.05 -20.70
N PRO A 642 -41.44 -13.30 -20.74
CA PRO A 642 -41.69 -14.13 -19.56
C PRO A 642 -40.37 -14.69 -19.00
N ASN A 643 -40.39 -15.21 -17.76
CA ASN A 643 -39.27 -15.92 -17.17
C ASN A 643 -39.16 -17.37 -17.70
N THR A 644 -37.97 -17.80 -18.11
CA THR A 644 -37.67 -19.17 -18.56
C THR A 644 -36.87 -19.93 -17.51
N LEU A 645 -37.41 -21.06 -17.02
CA LEU A 645 -36.74 -21.86 -15.98
C LEU A 645 -35.30 -22.26 -16.36
N PRO A 646 -34.35 -22.25 -15.41
CA PRO A 646 -32.99 -22.72 -15.64
C PRO A 646 -32.93 -24.21 -15.96
N GLU A 647 -31.89 -24.67 -16.67
CA GLU A 647 -31.77 -26.09 -17.04
C GLU A 647 -30.37 -26.69 -16.83
N PHE A 648 -30.36 -27.98 -16.45
CA PHE A 648 -29.16 -28.82 -16.41
C PHE A 648 -28.91 -29.48 -17.77
N VAL A 649 -27.65 -29.53 -18.20
CA VAL A 649 -27.25 -30.07 -19.50
C VAL A 649 -26.24 -31.22 -19.31
N PRO A 650 -26.57 -32.49 -19.66
CA PRO A 650 -27.88 -32.98 -20.14
C PRO A 650 -28.92 -33.16 -19.02
N SER A 651 -30.18 -33.41 -19.42
CA SER A 651 -31.34 -33.57 -18.54
C SER A 651 -31.37 -34.86 -17.71
N GLU A 652 -30.68 -35.92 -18.14
CA GLU A 652 -30.73 -37.25 -17.51
C GLU A 652 -30.20 -37.28 -16.06
N PRO A 653 -30.67 -38.21 -15.20
CA PRO A 653 -30.06 -38.48 -13.90
C PRO A 653 -28.57 -38.82 -14.05
N LEU A 654 -27.77 -38.46 -13.04
CA LEU A 654 -26.40 -38.93 -12.95
C LEU A 654 -26.26 -39.94 -11.82
N ASP A 655 -25.87 -41.15 -12.18
CA ASP A 655 -25.47 -42.20 -11.27
C ASP A 655 -23.93 -42.26 -11.22
N THR A 656 -23.34 -42.34 -10.04
CA THR A 656 -21.89 -42.50 -9.85
C THR A 656 -21.58 -43.45 -8.70
N SER A 657 -20.35 -43.98 -8.65
CA SER A 657 -19.82 -44.61 -7.44
C SER A 657 -18.65 -43.80 -6.89
N ILE A 658 -18.48 -43.88 -5.57
CA ILE A 658 -17.45 -43.19 -4.78
C ILE A 658 -16.79 -44.25 -3.91
N LYS A 659 -15.46 -44.25 -3.83
CA LYS A 659 -14.73 -45.17 -2.94
C LYS A 659 -14.57 -44.53 -1.58
N TYR A 660 -14.94 -45.21 -0.51
CA TYR A 660 -14.57 -44.75 0.83
C TYR A 660 -13.05 -44.82 1.02
N PRO A 661 -12.36 -43.85 1.66
CA PRO A 661 -12.85 -42.59 2.27
C PRO A 661 -12.76 -41.36 1.33
N ASN A 662 -12.67 -41.55 0.01
CA ASN A 662 -12.43 -40.48 -0.96
C ASN A 662 -13.67 -39.61 -1.25
N ASN A 663 -13.45 -38.30 -1.42
CA ASN A 663 -14.48 -37.38 -1.90
C ASN A 663 -14.64 -37.45 -3.43
N ALA A 664 -15.84 -37.16 -3.94
CA ALA A 664 -16.10 -37.03 -5.38
C ALA A 664 -16.49 -35.61 -5.77
N ASP A 665 -15.79 -35.04 -6.75
CA ASP A 665 -16.11 -33.76 -7.39
C ASP A 665 -16.83 -34.02 -8.73
N ILE A 666 -18.11 -33.67 -8.79
CA ILE A 666 -18.96 -33.85 -9.97
C ILE A 666 -19.27 -32.48 -10.57
N ASN A 667 -18.90 -32.27 -11.83
CA ASN A 667 -19.18 -31.02 -12.55
C ASN A 667 -20.33 -31.21 -13.54
N PHE A 668 -21.37 -30.39 -13.44
CA PHE A 668 -22.52 -30.37 -14.34
C PHE A 668 -22.53 -29.06 -15.13
N ARG A 669 -22.96 -29.11 -16.40
CA ARG A 669 -23.30 -27.89 -17.13
C ARG A 669 -24.70 -27.45 -16.77
N VAL A 670 -24.85 -26.13 -16.64
CA VAL A 670 -26.12 -25.45 -16.42
C VAL A 670 -26.23 -24.30 -17.41
N ARG A 671 -27.44 -23.87 -17.71
CA ARG A 671 -27.65 -22.63 -18.46
C ARG A 671 -28.98 -22.00 -18.09
N ASP A 672 -29.01 -20.69 -18.29
CA ASP A 672 -30.20 -19.87 -18.24
C ASP A 672 -30.45 -19.29 -19.64
N LEU A 673 -31.66 -19.42 -20.17
CA LEU A 673 -31.99 -18.93 -21.52
C LEU A 673 -32.26 -17.42 -21.54
N ASP A 674 -32.67 -16.87 -20.40
CA ASP A 674 -33.01 -15.46 -20.22
C ASP A 674 -31.78 -14.61 -19.88
N GLY A 675 -30.73 -15.23 -19.35
CA GLY A 675 -29.47 -14.60 -18.98
C GLY A 675 -29.38 -14.24 -17.50
N HIS A 676 -30.28 -14.75 -16.67
CA HIS A 676 -30.19 -14.56 -15.22
C HIS A 676 -28.97 -15.25 -14.64
N LYS A 677 -28.43 -14.67 -13.57
CA LYS A 677 -27.27 -15.22 -12.88
C LYS A 677 -27.72 -16.35 -11.97
N LEU A 678 -27.37 -17.58 -12.34
CA LEU A 678 -27.76 -18.76 -11.59
C LEU A 678 -27.02 -18.89 -10.25
N SER A 679 -27.76 -19.39 -9.26
CA SER A 679 -27.22 -19.97 -8.04
C SER A 679 -27.51 -21.47 -7.98
N ALA A 680 -26.76 -22.20 -7.17
CA ALA A 680 -26.94 -23.63 -6.95
C ALA A 680 -26.89 -23.95 -5.46
N THR A 681 -27.81 -24.80 -5.00
CA THR A 681 -27.94 -25.22 -3.59
C THR A 681 -28.15 -26.73 -3.47
N VAL A 682 -27.84 -27.28 -2.31
CA VAL A 682 -28.19 -28.64 -1.87
C VAL A 682 -28.85 -28.54 -0.49
N PRO A 683 -29.67 -29.53 -0.08
CA PRO A 683 -30.17 -29.62 1.30
C PRO A 683 -29.02 -29.54 2.32
N GLU A 684 -29.22 -28.81 3.43
CA GLU A 684 -28.22 -28.66 4.48
C GLU A 684 -27.76 -30.02 5.01
N SER A 685 -26.49 -30.36 4.75
CA SER A 685 -25.92 -31.65 5.09
C SER A 685 -24.39 -31.55 5.16
N ARG A 686 -23.76 -32.49 5.87
CA ARG A 686 -22.30 -32.71 5.81
C ARG A 686 -21.87 -33.60 4.64
N VAL A 687 -22.82 -34.32 4.05
CA VAL A 687 -22.60 -35.29 2.97
C VAL A 687 -22.16 -34.61 1.67
N ALA A 688 -22.68 -33.41 1.37
CA ALA A 688 -22.42 -32.74 0.11
C ALA A 688 -22.40 -31.22 0.25
N THR A 689 -21.61 -30.58 -0.62
CA THR A 689 -21.61 -29.12 -0.83
C THR A 689 -21.70 -28.83 -2.32
N VAL A 690 -22.21 -27.65 -2.69
CA VAL A 690 -22.32 -27.24 -4.09
C VAL A 690 -21.85 -25.80 -4.28
N ARG A 691 -21.29 -25.50 -5.45
CA ARG A 691 -20.92 -24.14 -5.85
C ARG A 691 -20.99 -23.96 -7.37
N MET A 692 -21.23 -22.73 -7.81
CA MET A 692 -20.93 -22.30 -9.17
C MET A 692 -19.40 -22.25 -9.34
N LEU A 693 -18.87 -22.78 -10.44
CA LEU A 693 -17.48 -22.56 -10.87
C LEU A 693 -17.37 -21.41 -11.88
N ASN A 694 -18.43 -21.19 -12.64
CA ASN A 694 -18.68 -20.11 -13.59
C ASN A 694 -20.18 -20.16 -13.95
N ASP A 695 -20.67 -19.18 -14.72
CA ASP A 695 -22.09 -19.03 -15.07
C ASP A 695 -22.71 -20.21 -15.83
N SER A 696 -21.91 -21.17 -16.30
CA SER A 696 -22.35 -22.36 -17.04
C SER A 696 -22.01 -23.69 -16.38
N THR A 697 -21.34 -23.70 -15.22
CA THR A 697 -20.82 -24.92 -14.59
C THR A 697 -21.01 -24.94 -13.07
N VAL A 698 -21.72 -25.95 -12.58
CA VAL A 698 -21.89 -26.25 -11.16
C VAL A 698 -20.96 -27.39 -10.76
N ARG A 699 -20.33 -27.29 -9.59
CA ARG A 699 -19.65 -28.40 -8.91
C ARG A 699 -20.42 -28.84 -7.68
N LEU A 700 -20.76 -30.12 -7.63
CA LEU A 700 -21.18 -30.85 -6.44
C LEU A 700 -19.96 -31.61 -5.89
N THR A 701 -19.64 -31.42 -4.62
CA THR A 701 -18.58 -32.16 -3.91
C THR A 701 -19.24 -33.03 -2.84
N ILE A 702 -19.08 -34.35 -2.95
CA ILE A 702 -19.66 -35.35 -2.04
C ILE A 702 -18.57 -35.95 -1.17
N SER A 703 -18.82 -36.08 0.14
CA SER A 703 -17.95 -36.76 1.09
C SER A 703 -18.45 -38.17 1.40
N SER A 704 -17.67 -39.19 1.02
CA SER A 704 -17.98 -40.58 1.36
C SER A 704 -17.90 -40.85 2.87
N MET A 705 -17.03 -40.11 3.59
CA MET A 705 -16.85 -40.24 5.03
C MET A 705 -18.11 -39.83 5.80
N GLU A 706 -18.73 -38.71 5.41
CA GLU A 706 -19.96 -38.21 6.04
C GLU A 706 -21.22 -38.95 5.53
N ALA A 707 -21.17 -39.51 4.31
CA ALA A 707 -22.24 -40.37 3.78
C ALA A 707 -22.30 -41.76 4.43
N GLY A 708 -21.15 -42.39 4.64
CA GLY A 708 -21.05 -43.81 4.96
C GLY A 708 -21.29 -44.71 3.73
N THR A 709 -20.98 -46.00 3.85
CA THR A 709 -21.09 -46.97 2.75
C THR A 709 -22.54 -47.29 2.37
N GLY A 710 -22.79 -47.64 1.10
CA GLY A 710 -24.11 -47.95 0.55
C GLY A 710 -24.65 -46.90 -0.43
N ASN A 711 -25.93 -47.03 -0.78
CA ASN A 711 -26.60 -46.20 -1.79
C ASN A 711 -27.25 -44.95 -1.17
N HIS A 712 -26.99 -43.80 -1.79
CA HIS A 712 -27.44 -42.47 -1.36
C HIS A 712 -27.96 -41.65 -2.55
N THR A 713 -28.66 -40.56 -2.23
CA THR A 713 -29.21 -39.62 -3.21
C THR A 713 -29.08 -38.19 -2.68
N ILE A 714 -28.76 -37.22 -3.53
CA ILE A 714 -28.74 -35.80 -3.19
C ILE A 714 -29.38 -34.97 -4.30
N ASP A 715 -30.26 -34.04 -3.94
CA ASP A 715 -30.87 -33.10 -4.87
C ASP A 715 -30.04 -31.81 -4.96
N VAL A 716 -29.72 -31.41 -6.19
CA VAL A 716 -29.11 -30.10 -6.51
C VAL A 716 -30.19 -29.20 -7.11
N THR A 717 -30.42 -28.05 -6.50
CA THR A 717 -31.41 -27.07 -6.95
C THR A 717 -30.70 -25.87 -7.57
N LEU A 718 -31.08 -25.50 -8.80
CA LEU A 718 -30.77 -24.22 -9.42
C LEU A 718 -31.88 -23.22 -9.13
N ASP A 719 -31.50 -21.96 -8.97
CA ASP A 719 -32.40 -20.83 -8.78
C ASP A 719 -31.86 -19.64 -9.60
N ASP A 720 -32.74 -19.03 -10.41
CA ASP A 720 -32.46 -17.88 -11.28
C ASP A 720 -32.53 -16.52 -10.54
N GLY A 721 -33.02 -16.49 -9.30
CA GLY A 721 -33.28 -15.29 -8.50
C GLY A 721 -34.62 -14.60 -8.79
N PHE A 722 -35.38 -15.10 -9.77
CA PHE A 722 -36.68 -14.60 -10.23
C PHE A 722 -37.81 -15.63 -10.06
N GLY A 723 -37.56 -16.70 -9.29
CA GLY A 723 -38.52 -17.72 -8.90
C GLY A 723 -38.58 -18.92 -9.84
N GLY A 724 -37.76 -18.97 -10.88
CA GLY A 724 -37.56 -20.16 -11.69
C GLY A 724 -36.51 -21.07 -11.05
N THR A 725 -36.92 -22.30 -10.76
CA THR A 725 -36.05 -23.31 -10.15
C THR A 725 -36.06 -24.61 -10.95
N ALA A 726 -34.93 -25.31 -10.91
CA ALA A 726 -34.80 -26.64 -11.49
C ALA A 726 -34.02 -27.55 -10.55
N VAL A 727 -34.46 -28.81 -10.41
CA VAL A 727 -33.86 -29.78 -9.49
C VAL A 727 -33.27 -30.96 -10.26
N LYS A 728 -32.05 -31.35 -9.90
CA LYS A 728 -31.37 -32.55 -10.39
C LYS A 728 -31.06 -33.47 -9.21
N THR A 729 -31.70 -34.63 -9.17
CA THR A 729 -31.29 -35.73 -8.28
C THR A 729 -30.02 -36.39 -8.82
N VAL A 730 -29.02 -36.55 -7.95
CA VAL A 730 -27.78 -37.30 -8.19
C VAL A 730 -27.80 -38.53 -7.29
N ASN A 731 -27.71 -39.71 -7.89
CA ASN A 731 -27.63 -40.98 -7.16
C ASN A 731 -26.16 -41.38 -7.02
N PHE A 732 -25.75 -41.86 -5.85
CA PHE A 732 -24.38 -42.34 -5.67
C PHE A 732 -24.27 -43.53 -4.73
N GLU A 733 -23.37 -44.45 -5.06
CA GLU A 733 -22.99 -45.58 -4.22
C GLU A 733 -21.63 -45.32 -3.57
N VAL A 734 -21.52 -45.43 -2.26
CA VAL A 734 -20.25 -45.41 -1.53
C VAL A 734 -19.79 -46.84 -1.27
N LEU A 735 -18.70 -47.23 -1.93
CA LEU A 735 -18.09 -48.55 -1.85
C LEU A 735 -17.25 -48.72 -0.57
N GLU A 736 -17.16 -49.94 -0.06
CA GLU A 736 -16.30 -50.30 1.08
C GLU A 736 -14.80 -50.21 0.71
N ASN A 737 -13.94 -49.93 1.71
CA ASN A 737 -12.48 -49.92 1.59
C ASN A 737 -11.95 -51.34 1.35
N SER A 738 -10.93 -51.50 0.50
CA SER A 738 -10.17 -52.74 0.37
C SER A 738 -8.89 -52.65 1.19
N VAL A 739 -8.52 -53.71 1.90
CA VAL A 739 -7.20 -53.79 2.53
C VAL A 739 -6.11 -54.07 1.48
N PRO A 740 -4.89 -53.54 1.66
CA PRO A 740 -3.76 -53.89 0.80
C PRO A 740 -3.51 -55.40 0.73
N GLU A 741 -3.25 -55.92 -0.46
CA GLU A 741 -2.98 -57.34 -0.72
C GLU A 741 -1.51 -57.59 -1.12
N VAL A 742 -0.93 -58.70 -0.64
CA VAL A 742 0.37 -59.19 -1.14
C VAL A 742 0.17 -59.99 -2.41
N ILE A 743 0.65 -59.48 -3.54
CA ILE A 743 0.60 -60.16 -4.85
C ILE A 743 1.53 -61.38 -4.89
N LYS A 744 2.78 -61.22 -4.40
CA LYS A 744 3.82 -62.25 -4.39
C LYS A 744 4.86 -61.95 -3.32
N GLN A 745 5.56 -62.97 -2.84
CA GLN A 745 6.74 -62.77 -1.99
C GLN A 745 8.00 -62.57 -2.87
N PRO A 746 8.90 -61.64 -2.53
CA PRO A 746 10.21 -61.49 -3.16
C PRO A 746 11.17 -62.65 -2.84
N GLU A 747 12.00 -63.01 -3.83
CA GLU A 747 13.15 -63.88 -3.63
C GLU A 747 14.30 -63.13 -2.94
N GLY A 748 15.22 -63.87 -2.31
CA GLY A 748 16.40 -63.28 -1.67
C GLY A 748 17.37 -62.67 -2.69
N VAL A 749 17.90 -61.48 -2.38
CA VAL A 749 18.75 -60.69 -3.29
C VAL A 749 20.20 -60.65 -2.80
N THR A 750 21.15 -60.70 -3.74
CA THR A 750 22.57 -60.43 -3.47
C THR A 750 22.99 -59.14 -4.16
N ILE A 751 23.62 -58.23 -3.41
CA ILE A 751 24.08 -56.91 -3.89
C ILE A 751 25.59 -56.79 -3.68
N SER A 752 26.32 -56.32 -4.69
CA SER A 752 27.76 -56.04 -4.54
C SER A 752 28.04 -54.68 -3.92
N PRO A 753 29.08 -54.54 -3.08
CA PRO A 753 29.51 -53.25 -2.54
C PRO A 753 29.66 -52.19 -3.65
N GLY A 754 29.13 -50.99 -3.41
CA GLY A 754 29.14 -49.89 -4.39
C GLY A 754 28.03 -49.93 -5.44
N SER A 755 27.24 -51.00 -5.54
CA SER A 755 26.02 -51.07 -6.37
C SER A 755 24.76 -50.88 -5.52
N SER A 756 23.63 -50.52 -6.13
CA SER A 756 22.31 -50.53 -5.48
C SER A 756 21.38 -51.58 -6.12
N TYR A 757 20.40 -52.04 -5.37
CA TYR A 757 19.28 -52.84 -5.91
C TYR A 757 18.00 -52.03 -5.83
N GLU A 758 17.19 -52.06 -6.90
CA GLU A 758 15.91 -51.38 -6.96
C GLU A 758 14.78 -52.40 -7.14
N MET A 759 13.68 -52.17 -6.43
CA MET A 759 12.54 -53.06 -6.35
C MET A 759 11.25 -52.25 -6.46
N ASP A 760 10.52 -52.47 -7.55
CA ASP A 760 9.20 -51.90 -7.77
C ASP A 760 8.15 -52.63 -6.93
N LEU A 761 7.64 -51.94 -5.91
CA LEU A 761 6.70 -52.47 -4.93
C LEU A 761 5.30 -52.72 -5.49
N THR A 762 4.94 -52.11 -6.63
CA THR A 762 3.65 -52.37 -7.31
C THR A 762 3.53 -53.80 -7.83
N GLN A 763 4.66 -54.52 -7.94
CA GLN A 763 4.68 -55.93 -8.31
C GLN A 763 4.44 -56.88 -7.13
N TYR A 764 4.47 -56.36 -5.89
CA TYR A 764 4.42 -57.14 -4.65
C TYR A 764 3.23 -56.76 -3.77
N PHE A 765 2.77 -55.51 -3.86
CA PHE A 765 1.55 -55.02 -3.23
C PHE A 765 0.58 -54.51 -4.30
N LYS A 766 -0.69 -54.86 -4.13
CA LYS A 766 -1.82 -54.29 -4.87
C LYS A 766 -2.83 -53.78 -3.87
N ASP A 767 -3.48 -52.67 -4.17
CA ASP A 767 -4.80 -52.41 -3.61
C ASP A 767 -5.90 -52.74 -4.62
N SER A 768 -7.02 -53.28 -4.14
CA SER A 768 -8.07 -53.81 -5.01
C SER A 768 -9.05 -52.73 -5.50
N ASP A 769 -9.20 -51.65 -4.74
CA ASP A 769 -9.79 -50.39 -5.18
C ASP A 769 -8.76 -49.47 -5.86
N GLY A 770 -7.46 -49.70 -5.69
CA GLY A 770 -6.39 -48.91 -6.31
C GLY A 770 -6.03 -47.64 -5.55
N ASP A 771 -6.29 -47.59 -4.24
CA ASP A 771 -5.80 -46.52 -3.36
C ASP A 771 -4.27 -46.42 -3.34
N LYS A 772 -3.76 -45.22 -3.00
CA LYS A 772 -2.34 -44.92 -3.08
C LYS A 772 -1.60 -45.42 -1.84
N LEU A 773 -0.98 -46.59 -1.98
CA LEU A 773 -0.18 -47.19 -0.93
C LEU A 773 1.02 -46.33 -0.49
N SER A 774 1.30 -46.32 0.81
CA SER A 774 2.54 -45.79 1.39
C SER A 774 3.35 -46.91 2.05
N TYR A 775 4.68 -46.73 2.19
CA TYR A 775 5.58 -47.83 2.56
C TYR A 775 6.50 -47.51 3.75
N ARG A 776 6.79 -48.53 4.56
CA ARG A 776 7.82 -48.51 5.62
C ARG A 776 8.72 -49.74 5.51
N ILE A 777 9.95 -49.63 6.02
CA ILE A 777 10.97 -50.69 5.98
C ILE A 777 11.53 -50.98 7.37
N ALA A 778 11.80 -52.25 7.66
CA ALA A 778 12.45 -52.73 8.87
C ALA A 778 13.54 -53.77 8.54
N TYR A 779 14.57 -53.83 9.38
CA TYR A 779 15.74 -54.71 9.20
C TYR A 779 15.87 -55.66 10.39
N LYS A 780 16.06 -56.95 10.14
CA LYS A 780 16.36 -57.93 11.20
C LYS A 780 17.73 -57.70 11.83
N THR A 781 18.71 -57.28 11.03
CA THR A 781 20.06 -56.92 11.46
C THR A 781 20.45 -55.57 10.83
N PRO A 782 20.33 -54.46 11.57
CA PRO A 782 20.71 -53.13 11.07
C PRO A 782 22.19 -53.03 10.70
N GLY A 783 22.51 -52.06 9.83
CA GLY A 783 23.91 -51.73 9.45
C GLY A 783 24.51 -52.54 8.30
N ILE A 784 23.78 -53.49 7.73
CA ILE A 784 24.22 -54.30 6.58
C ILE A 784 23.80 -53.66 5.25
N VAL A 785 22.55 -53.18 5.19
CA VAL A 785 21.96 -52.49 4.03
C VAL A 785 21.09 -51.33 4.53
N ASN A 786 20.97 -50.26 3.75
CA ASN A 786 20.02 -49.18 3.97
C ASN A 786 18.99 -49.15 2.83
N GLY A 787 17.73 -48.94 3.16
CA GLY A 787 16.63 -48.86 2.20
C GLY A 787 15.95 -47.49 2.24
N THR A 788 15.66 -46.96 1.05
CA THR A 788 14.97 -45.68 0.85
C THR A 788 13.88 -45.85 -0.21
N PHE A 789 12.77 -45.13 -0.08
CA PHE A 789 11.67 -45.18 -1.03
C PHE A 789 11.71 -43.99 -2.00
N ARG A 790 11.50 -44.26 -3.29
CA ARG A 790 11.24 -43.27 -4.35
C ARG A 790 9.89 -43.59 -4.96
N GLU A 791 8.84 -42.95 -4.45
CA GLU A 791 7.45 -43.35 -4.67
C GLU A 791 7.26 -44.85 -4.38
N ASN A 792 6.99 -45.67 -5.41
CA ASN A 792 6.77 -47.10 -5.28
C ASN A 792 8.06 -47.93 -5.44
N ILE A 793 9.23 -47.31 -5.64
CA ILE A 793 10.51 -48.01 -5.78
C ILE A 793 11.23 -48.04 -4.42
N LEU A 794 11.49 -49.24 -3.89
CA LEU A 794 12.46 -49.44 -2.82
C LEU A 794 13.87 -49.53 -3.42
N VAL A 795 14.77 -48.65 -2.97
CA VAL A 795 16.19 -48.65 -3.31
C VAL A 795 16.99 -49.14 -2.10
N LEU A 796 17.68 -50.27 -2.25
CA LEU A 796 18.58 -50.87 -1.26
C LEU A 796 20.05 -50.54 -1.61
N ALA A 797 20.74 -49.87 -0.70
CA ALA A 797 22.15 -49.51 -0.77
C ALA A 797 22.97 -50.31 0.27
N PRO A 798 24.01 -51.06 -0.14
CA PRO A 798 24.92 -51.76 0.78
C PRO A 798 25.62 -50.82 1.76
N LEU A 799 25.75 -51.26 3.01
CA LEU A 799 26.56 -50.60 4.04
C LEU A 799 27.75 -51.45 4.45
N ALA A 800 27.57 -52.76 4.63
CA ALA A 800 28.61 -53.69 5.05
C ALA A 800 28.36 -55.10 4.51
N THR A 801 29.43 -55.87 4.29
CA THR A 801 29.37 -57.30 3.92
C THR A 801 28.65 -58.09 5.02
N GLY A 802 27.64 -58.88 4.65
CA GLY A 802 26.80 -59.62 5.59
C GLY A 802 25.52 -60.14 4.97
N GLN A 803 24.53 -60.47 5.80
CA GLN A 803 23.17 -60.86 5.39
C GLN A 803 22.15 -60.38 6.44
N THR A 804 21.01 -59.83 6.00
CA THR A 804 19.87 -59.48 6.86
C THR A 804 18.56 -59.77 6.14
N ALA A 805 17.53 -60.17 6.88
CA ALA A 805 16.16 -60.08 6.39
C ALA A 805 15.69 -58.62 6.40
N VAL A 806 14.94 -58.24 5.38
CA VAL A 806 14.29 -56.94 5.19
C VAL A 806 12.79 -57.16 5.10
N THR A 807 12.02 -56.44 5.92
CA THR A 807 10.56 -56.43 5.89
C THR A 807 10.09 -55.09 5.33
N VAL A 808 9.18 -55.13 4.35
CA VAL A 808 8.51 -53.94 3.82
C VAL A 808 7.03 -54.07 4.15
N THR A 809 6.45 -52.99 4.67
CA THR A 809 5.02 -52.89 5.01
C THR A 809 4.37 -51.81 4.16
N ALA A 810 3.30 -52.16 3.45
CA ALA A 810 2.41 -51.24 2.75
C ALA A 810 1.23 -50.84 3.63
N TYR A 811 0.76 -49.61 3.48
CA TYR A 811 -0.38 -49.00 4.20
C TYR A 811 -1.31 -48.34 3.17
N ASP A 812 -2.63 -48.51 3.32
CA ASP A 812 -3.66 -47.77 2.58
C ASP A 812 -3.95 -46.38 3.19
N ALA A 813 -5.04 -45.74 2.77
CA ALA A 813 -5.52 -44.46 3.32
C ALA A 813 -6.16 -44.59 4.73
N MET A 814 -6.42 -45.80 5.21
CA MET A 814 -7.06 -46.13 6.49
C MET A 814 -6.08 -46.74 7.52
N ASP A 815 -4.77 -46.71 7.24
CA ASP A 815 -3.69 -47.36 8.00
C ASP A 815 -3.80 -48.91 8.07
N GLU A 816 -4.61 -49.55 7.21
CA GLU A 816 -4.66 -51.01 7.07
C GLU A 816 -3.44 -51.50 6.26
N THR A 817 -2.94 -52.72 6.56
CA THR A 817 -1.56 -53.09 6.15
C THR A 817 -1.37 -54.48 5.57
N ALA A 818 -0.41 -54.57 4.65
CA ALA A 818 0.19 -55.81 4.15
C ALA A 818 1.71 -55.77 4.31
N SER A 819 2.37 -56.93 4.42
CA SER A 819 3.85 -56.99 4.54
C SER A 819 4.48 -58.15 3.77
N ILE A 820 5.66 -57.88 3.22
CA ILE A 820 6.55 -58.88 2.58
C ILE A 820 7.89 -58.93 3.31
N THR A 821 8.61 -60.04 3.25
CA THR A 821 9.94 -60.18 3.88
C THR A 821 10.86 -61.06 3.04
N PHE A 822 12.10 -60.63 2.85
CA PHE A 822 13.11 -61.33 2.06
C PHE A 822 14.52 -61.11 2.62
N ASP A 823 15.43 -62.03 2.30
CA ASP A 823 16.84 -61.91 2.68
C ASP A 823 17.63 -61.05 1.68
N VAL A 824 18.48 -60.18 2.21
CA VAL A 824 19.42 -59.34 1.48
C VAL A 824 20.84 -59.71 1.89
N THR A 825 21.65 -60.10 0.92
CA THR A 825 23.05 -60.49 1.11
C THR A 825 23.98 -59.47 0.44
N ILE A 826 24.99 -59.00 1.17
CA ILE A 826 26.05 -58.15 0.62
C ILE A 826 27.32 -58.98 0.45
N ARG A 827 27.87 -59.01 -0.78
CA ARG A 827 29.07 -59.77 -1.17
C ARG A 827 29.76 -59.16 -2.40
N GLU A 828 31.09 -59.10 -2.38
CA GLU A 828 31.90 -58.69 -3.53
C GLU A 828 31.88 -59.72 -4.68
N GLY A 829 31.72 -59.25 -5.92
CA GLY A 829 31.61 -60.11 -7.09
C GLY A 829 32.95 -60.78 -7.44
N GLY A 830 32.98 -62.12 -7.43
CA GLY A 830 34.15 -62.92 -7.80
C GLY A 830 35.07 -63.34 -6.64
N ALA A 831 34.77 -62.94 -5.40
CA ALA A 831 35.49 -63.42 -4.21
C ALA A 831 35.28 -64.93 -3.99
N GLN A 832 36.38 -65.69 -3.82
CA GLN A 832 36.32 -67.13 -3.55
C GLN A 832 35.91 -67.47 -2.11
N ALA A 833 36.09 -66.55 -1.17
CA ALA A 833 35.55 -66.61 0.18
C ALA A 833 35.42 -65.19 0.77
N ASP A 834 34.41 -64.98 1.62
CA ASP A 834 34.29 -63.79 2.45
C ASP A 834 34.78 -64.09 3.87
N PHE A 835 35.36 -63.10 4.53
CA PHE A 835 35.79 -63.15 5.92
C PHE A 835 35.26 -61.90 6.63
N TYR A 836 34.24 -62.04 7.47
CA TYR A 836 33.53 -60.89 8.04
C TYR A 836 33.03 -61.14 9.49
N PRO A 837 32.93 -60.10 10.34
CA PRO A 837 33.47 -58.76 10.13
C PRO A 837 35.00 -58.76 10.16
N ASN A 838 35.62 -57.85 9.41
CA ASN A 838 37.07 -57.58 9.48
C ASN A 838 37.25 -56.05 9.47
N PRO A 839 37.74 -55.40 10.55
CA PRO A 839 38.23 -55.99 11.80
C PRO A 839 37.20 -56.82 12.58
N VAL A 840 37.69 -57.86 13.27
CA VAL A 840 36.89 -58.81 14.05
C VAL A 840 37.05 -58.58 15.54
N THR A 841 35.95 -58.64 16.30
CA THR A 841 36.00 -58.87 17.74
C THR A 841 36.22 -60.36 18.00
N ASP A 842 35.20 -61.15 18.31
CA ASP A 842 35.41 -62.50 18.84
C ASP A 842 35.05 -63.63 17.87
N THR A 843 34.18 -63.39 16.89
CA THR A 843 33.77 -64.40 15.90
C THR A 843 33.95 -63.87 14.48
N LEU A 844 34.74 -64.58 13.67
CA LEU A 844 34.87 -64.33 12.23
C LEU A 844 34.03 -65.33 11.46
N TYR A 845 33.09 -64.87 10.65
CA TYR A 845 32.35 -65.70 9.72
C TYR A 845 33.15 -65.89 8.43
N ILE A 846 33.35 -67.15 8.05
CA ILE A 846 33.90 -67.55 6.76
C ILE A 846 32.74 -68.01 5.87
N ARG A 847 32.63 -67.47 4.65
CA ARG A 847 31.56 -67.84 3.70
C ARG A 847 32.12 -68.10 2.32
N THR A 848 31.82 -69.24 1.71
CA THR A 848 32.21 -69.56 0.33
C THR A 848 31.03 -69.34 -0.63
N PRO A 849 31.24 -69.20 -1.96
CA PRO A 849 30.14 -69.10 -2.94
C PRO A 849 29.46 -70.46 -3.17
N GLU A 850 30.24 -71.54 -3.14
CA GLU A 850 29.75 -72.92 -3.23
C GLU A 850 29.91 -73.63 -1.87
N THR A 851 29.21 -74.74 -1.69
CA THR A 851 29.36 -75.60 -0.50
C THR A 851 30.71 -76.31 -0.55
N VAL A 852 31.63 -75.88 0.29
CA VAL A 852 32.94 -76.49 0.52
C VAL A 852 32.84 -77.40 1.74
N THR A 853 33.19 -78.66 1.56
CA THR A 853 33.31 -79.63 2.66
C THR A 853 34.76 -79.96 2.95
N ALA A 854 35.04 -80.34 4.20
CA ALA A 854 36.38 -80.67 4.68
C ALA A 854 37.44 -79.55 4.50
N ALA A 855 37.02 -78.28 4.59
CA ALA A 855 37.96 -77.15 4.59
C ALA A 855 38.80 -77.10 5.87
N SER A 856 40.00 -76.52 5.77
CA SER A 856 40.81 -76.15 6.92
C SER A 856 41.16 -74.68 6.91
N VAL A 857 41.26 -74.07 8.09
CA VAL A 857 41.74 -72.70 8.28
C VAL A 857 42.96 -72.72 9.17
N GLU A 858 43.97 -71.98 8.76
CA GLU A 858 45.21 -71.76 9.49
C GLU A 858 45.37 -70.26 9.78
N ILE A 859 45.54 -69.88 11.04
CA ILE A 859 45.78 -68.50 11.46
C ILE A 859 47.19 -68.39 12.03
N ARG A 860 48.00 -67.51 11.43
CA ARG A 860 49.37 -67.21 11.87
C ARG A 860 49.48 -65.75 12.32
N SER A 861 50.30 -65.49 13.34
CA SER A 861 50.69 -64.11 13.65
C SER A 861 51.65 -63.56 12.59
N ALA A 862 51.81 -62.24 12.51
CA ALA A 862 52.73 -61.58 11.57
C ALA A 862 54.18 -62.11 11.57
N SER A 863 54.63 -62.74 12.66
CA SER A 863 55.92 -63.45 12.77
C SER A 863 55.94 -64.88 12.19
N GLY A 864 54.86 -65.34 11.56
CA GLY A 864 54.71 -66.68 10.97
C GLY A 864 54.36 -67.81 11.94
N ALA A 865 54.28 -67.55 13.25
CA ALA A 865 53.91 -68.56 14.24
C ALA A 865 52.42 -68.94 14.15
N LEU A 866 52.13 -70.24 14.15
CA LEU A 866 50.76 -70.77 14.17
C LEU A 866 50.05 -70.40 15.48
N LYS A 867 48.80 -69.94 15.38
CA LYS A 867 47.99 -69.45 16.51
C LYS A 867 46.68 -70.20 16.68
N LYS A 868 45.99 -70.49 15.58
CA LYS A 868 44.83 -71.39 15.55
C LYS A 868 44.87 -72.19 14.25
N GLN A 869 44.49 -73.46 14.31
CA GLN A 869 44.13 -74.27 13.16
C GLN A 869 42.81 -74.95 13.46
N GLU A 870 41.93 -75.03 12.47
CA GLU A 870 40.66 -75.75 12.55
C GLU A 870 40.42 -76.48 11.22
N ASP A 871 40.20 -77.78 11.27
CA ASP A 871 40.10 -78.67 10.11
C ASP A 871 38.69 -79.30 10.03
N ASN A 872 38.33 -79.83 8.86
CA ASN A 872 37.03 -80.47 8.58
C ASN A 872 35.81 -79.53 8.70
N MET A 873 35.98 -78.25 8.44
CA MET A 873 34.86 -77.30 8.39
C MET A 873 34.01 -77.55 7.13
N ASN A 874 32.69 -77.43 7.28
CA ASN A 874 31.76 -77.29 6.16
C ASN A 874 31.34 -75.83 6.07
N ILE A 875 31.50 -75.24 4.89
CA ILE A 875 31.25 -73.81 4.64
C ILE A 875 30.38 -73.71 3.40
N SER A 876 29.32 -72.90 3.44
CA SER A 876 28.49 -72.63 2.26
C SER A 876 28.06 -71.17 2.21
N SER A 877 27.34 -70.79 1.16
CA SER A 877 26.76 -69.45 1.02
C SER A 877 25.63 -69.20 2.02
N SER A 878 24.81 -70.21 2.34
CA SER A 878 23.68 -70.15 3.27
C SER A 878 24.05 -70.46 4.73
N GLU A 879 25.08 -71.27 4.96
CA GLU A 879 25.62 -71.62 6.27
C GLU A 879 27.11 -71.22 6.33
N PRO A 880 27.41 -69.95 6.68
CA PRO A 880 28.78 -69.50 6.90
C PRO A 880 29.35 -70.09 8.20
N TYR A 881 30.63 -70.44 8.19
CA TYR A 881 31.30 -71.04 9.34
C TYR A 881 31.71 -69.98 10.36
N ALA A 882 31.22 -70.09 11.59
CA ALA A 882 31.52 -69.17 12.68
C ALA A 882 32.84 -69.56 13.38
N LEU A 883 33.95 -68.95 12.98
CA LEU A 883 35.26 -69.20 13.57
C LEU A 883 35.46 -68.35 14.83
N ASP A 884 35.49 -68.99 15.99
CA ASP A 884 35.82 -68.37 17.28
C ASP A 884 37.31 -67.97 17.34
N LEU A 885 37.54 -66.68 17.61
CA LEU A 885 38.84 -66.01 17.76
C LEU A 885 39.00 -65.32 19.12
N SER A 886 38.07 -65.52 20.06
CA SER A 886 38.07 -64.90 21.40
C SER A 886 39.36 -65.13 22.19
N ALA A 887 40.04 -66.26 21.96
CA ALA A 887 41.31 -66.61 22.59
C ALA A 887 42.55 -65.92 21.96
N LEU A 888 42.40 -65.21 20.84
CA LEU A 888 43.49 -64.44 20.21
C LEU A 888 43.56 -63.03 20.82
N SER A 889 44.79 -62.58 21.10
CA SER A 889 45.04 -61.20 21.53
C SER A 889 44.89 -60.23 20.35
N ALA A 890 44.52 -58.98 20.63
CA ALA A 890 44.41 -57.92 19.62
C ALA A 890 45.68 -57.80 18.75
N GLY A 891 45.52 -57.65 17.44
CA GLY A 891 46.61 -57.61 16.47
C GLY A 891 46.20 -58.11 15.07
N VAL A 892 47.13 -58.01 14.13
CA VAL A 892 46.94 -58.49 12.74
C VAL A 892 47.46 -59.93 12.61
N TYR A 893 46.64 -60.78 12.01
CA TYR A 893 46.93 -62.18 11.73
C TYR A 893 46.65 -62.49 10.27
N THR A 894 47.47 -63.36 9.69
CA THR A 894 47.22 -63.89 8.34
C THR A 894 46.43 -65.19 8.47
N LEU A 895 45.25 -65.22 7.86
CA LEU A 895 44.35 -66.37 7.80
C LEU A 895 44.47 -67.01 6.42
N THR A 896 44.72 -68.33 6.39
CA THR A 896 44.71 -69.14 5.16
C THR A 896 43.61 -70.18 5.23
N LEU A 897 42.58 -70.04 4.40
CA LEU A 897 41.56 -71.05 4.16
C LEU A 897 42.05 -71.98 3.03
N SER A 898 42.02 -73.30 3.27
CA SER A 898 42.44 -74.33 2.31
C SER A 898 41.32 -75.35 2.08
N TYR A 899 41.05 -75.71 0.83
CA TYR A 899 40.15 -76.81 0.46
C TYR A 899 40.46 -77.34 -0.94
N GLY A 900 40.57 -78.66 -1.09
CA GLY A 900 41.11 -79.26 -2.31
C GLY A 900 42.50 -78.68 -2.64
N ASP A 901 42.69 -78.26 -3.89
CA ASP A 901 43.91 -77.56 -4.34
C ASP A 901 43.85 -76.02 -4.10
N THR A 902 42.72 -75.49 -3.61
CA THR A 902 42.51 -74.06 -3.42
C THR A 902 43.09 -73.60 -2.08
N LYS A 903 43.83 -72.48 -2.11
CA LYS A 903 44.26 -71.74 -0.91
C LYS A 903 43.96 -70.25 -1.06
N ILE A 904 43.21 -69.72 -0.10
CA ILE A 904 42.81 -68.31 -0.02
C ILE A 904 43.47 -67.74 1.23
N THR A 905 44.36 -66.76 1.06
CA THR A 905 45.05 -66.09 2.17
C THR A 905 44.57 -64.65 2.26
N THR A 906 44.23 -64.21 3.47
CA THR A 906 43.82 -62.83 3.78
C THR A 906 44.37 -62.40 5.13
N ASP A 907 44.49 -61.09 5.35
CA ASP A 907 44.84 -60.54 6.67
C ASP A 907 43.58 -60.12 7.43
N ILE A 908 43.50 -60.53 8.70
CA ILE A 908 42.43 -60.19 9.63
C ILE A 908 42.98 -59.37 10.80
N ALA A 909 42.26 -58.32 11.17
CA ALA A 909 42.58 -57.49 12.33
C ALA A 909 41.69 -57.90 13.51
N LYS A 910 42.26 -58.55 14.54
CA LYS A 910 41.61 -58.79 15.82
C LYS A 910 41.64 -57.51 16.64
N LEU A 911 40.47 -57.01 17.02
CA LEU A 911 40.28 -55.91 17.99
C LEU A 911 40.46 -56.39 19.43
#